data_AF-A0A6N7EZT9-F1
#
_entry.id   AF-A0A6N7EZT9-F1
#
_cell.length_a   1.000
_cell.length_b   1.000
_cell.length_c   1.000
_cell.angle_alpha   90.00
_cell.angle_beta   90.00
_cell.angle_gamma   90.00
#
_symmetry.space_group_name_H-M   'P 1'
#
loop_
_entity.id
_entity.type
_entity.pdbx_description
1 polymer ?
#
loop_
_entity_poly.entity_id
_entity_poly.type
_entity_poly.pdbx_seq_one_letter_code
_entity_poly.pdbx_strand_id
1 'polypeptide(L)'
;MQLKRKKIHTYIALLAVSSAPLYVLAVDECGIGAAVTCSDPSYTAGITYNNQDAGLTLTLDNAATTISNGGDRGIDIRATNAGTGDIIVNADLFSSITTANNGRQGIFVRNQGSGNSTVNLGGTGMIDTTGNGGYGSRIFNALGNAASVIDGVTVTTVGQQASAVSSDIDGSTSETLTTSTEMQSGTISTGDAGNIGVTNTVTAGRFSSGIRARHDSGGLSTATMTGGAITTYGFNAPAVNASQSDTGGIATMPFATTANLSGGTITTRGGAGHGVFSRSDVGLGDVIANVTGGSITLDYSGTFDTSSAVFAFNNVLNANGTGNTEINFSDATATTTGDLTTGLKAWNRFRAAGNGGDTTVTVGDNATVTTDGATGAGVIALSDQNNTSVSVAESSTITSSGAGAVGLAAVGNTSVTVDIDGTVTGGDAGDVDVFYRRNTSVTGVTRLVSAGGNGSGVLVGSGAFDGSTDAFTANTNPVTVNVNATADVSADSGYGIIAESGNVTINHQGAVAGFIDLASGDDVWNWTAGSFDTGSFLGGDGSDTANISGIGATELSAVVLLDGGDDVDSANGMVDTLNYDGITGDAPDMMNWELTNVINGANVTFANNFETEILTNDSASTAVLADALTITGDVVNDGTMNMQSGTATGTATIDGNLTGIGTLTISVDVSSANAADVLTVTGDSTGASIVIDPTPISADPATGINVLVARVNGTTAVGDFTLPGGATSLDINGVTYDLVLIGNNWFLSTGLNNPANIPSTSVWALLAAMLAMATMVMATVTTAGRRQARQCAE
;
A
#
# COMPACT_ATOMS: atom_id res chain seq x y z
N MET A 1 39.51 112.98 48.03
CA MET A 1 39.73 113.50 46.66
C MET A 1 39.98 112.29 45.76
N GLN A 2 39.04 112.01 44.84
CA GLN A 2 39.18 111.18 43.60
C GLN A 2 39.67 109.71 43.71
N LEU A 3 39.29 108.73 42.88
CA LEU A 3 38.17 108.42 41.99
C LEU A 3 38.39 106.93 41.57
N LYS A 4 37.30 106.15 41.45
CA LYS A 4 37.08 104.93 40.63
C LYS A 4 38.28 104.11 40.09
N ARG A 5 38.22 102.77 40.20
CA ARG A 5 37.85 101.85 39.09
C ARG A 5 37.79 100.36 39.49
N LYS A 6 36.72 99.72 39.00
CA LYS A 6 36.42 98.28 38.84
C LYS A 6 37.63 97.41 38.45
N LYS A 7 37.70 96.19 39.02
CA LYS A 7 37.95 94.94 38.28
C LYS A 7 37.27 93.76 39.01
N ILE A 8 36.35 93.10 38.30
CA ILE A 8 35.67 91.85 38.67
C ILE A 8 36.60 90.71 38.25
N HIS A 9 36.88 89.77 39.15
CA HIS A 9 37.61 88.54 38.85
C HIS A 9 36.62 87.40 38.60
N THR A 10 36.59 86.92 37.37
CA THR A 10 35.94 85.68 36.93
C THR A 10 36.84 84.51 37.27
N TYR A 11 36.35 83.54 38.05
CA TYR A 11 36.98 82.23 38.19
C TYR A 11 36.55 81.34 37.03
N ILE A 12 37.52 80.94 36.21
CA ILE A 12 37.37 79.94 35.15
C ILE A 12 37.52 78.57 35.82
N ALA A 13 36.42 77.83 35.94
CA ALA A 13 36.46 76.39 36.18
C ALA A 13 36.56 75.69 34.82
N LEU A 14 37.71 75.06 34.59
CA LEU A 14 38.00 74.26 33.40
C LEU A 14 37.29 72.91 33.54
N LEU A 15 36.05 72.79 33.03
CA LEU A 15 35.43 71.49 32.79
C LEU A 15 35.87 71.00 31.40
N ALA A 16 36.71 69.96 31.39
CA ALA A 16 36.98 69.18 30.19
C ALA A 16 35.69 68.50 29.74
N VAL A 17 35.13 68.94 28.62
CA VAL A 17 34.05 68.21 27.94
C VAL A 17 34.71 67.06 27.20
N SER A 18 34.72 65.87 27.80
CA SER A 18 34.95 64.63 27.05
C SER A 18 33.75 64.44 26.13
N SER A 19 33.97 64.49 24.82
CA SER A 19 33.02 64.06 23.81
C SER A 19 32.85 62.53 23.89
N ALA A 20 32.03 62.07 24.83
CA ALA A 20 31.39 60.77 24.72
C ALA A 20 30.06 60.99 23.98
N PRO A 21 29.71 60.17 22.98
CA PRO A 21 28.39 60.22 22.38
C PRO A 21 27.38 59.81 23.46
N LEU A 22 26.58 60.77 23.92
CA LEU A 22 25.35 60.49 24.65
C LEU A 22 24.41 59.77 23.67
N TYR A 23 24.30 58.45 23.84
CA TYR A 23 23.17 57.68 23.33
C TYR A 23 21.89 58.27 23.95
N VAL A 24 21.19 59.11 23.19
CA VAL A 24 19.82 59.53 23.52
C VAL A 24 18.95 58.29 23.31
N LEU A 25 18.67 57.57 24.40
CA LEU A 25 17.66 56.52 24.45
C LEU A 25 16.31 57.17 24.75
N ALA A 26 15.28 56.69 24.04
CA ALA A 26 13.88 57.13 23.99
C ALA A 26 13.61 58.34 23.07
N VAL A 27 13.37 58.05 21.79
CA VAL A 27 12.58 58.93 20.93
C VAL A 27 11.25 58.21 20.72
N ASP A 28 10.21 58.67 21.41
CA ASP A 28 8.83 58.28 21.15
C ASP A 28 8.38 58.95 19.84
N GLU A 29 8.91 58.45 18.71
CA GLU A 29 8.92 59.14 17.40
C GLU A 29 7.52 59.49 16.86
N CYS A 30 6.51 58.71 17.23
CA CYS A 30 5.12 58.94 16.84
C CYS A 30 4.24 59.45 17.99
N GLY A 31 4.83 59.68 19.17
CA GLY A 31 4.13 60.10 20.38
C GLY A 31 4.21 59.11 21.54
N ILE A 32 3.73 59.56 22.71
CA ILE A 32 3.69 58.82 23.97
C ILE A 32 2.27 58.33 24.29
N GLY A 33 2.16 57.12 24.85
CA GLY A 33 0.89 56.57 25.34
C GLY A 33 0.71 55.10 25.00
N ALA A 34 -0.40 54.52 25.46
CA ALA A 34 -0.76 53.12 25.17
C ALA A 34 -1.31 52.93 23.75
N ALA A 35 -1.70 54.00 23.06
CA ALA A 35 -2.12 53.99 21.66
C ALA A 35 -1.43 55.14 20.92
N VAL A 36 -0.67 54.81 19.89
CA VAL A 36 0.18 55.73 19.15
C VAL A 36 -0.04 55.56 17.65
N THR A 37 -0.07 56.67 16.92
CA THR A 37 -0.29 56.68 15.46
C THR A 37 0.85 57.42 14.77
N CYS A 38 1.46 56.77 13.78
CA CYS A 38 2.59 57.29 12.99
C CYS A 38 2.12 57.79 11.63
N SER A 39 1.98 59.11 11.50
CA SER A 39 1.47 59.76 10.28
C SER A 39 2.51 60.45 9.44
N ASP A 40 3.77 60.54 9.89
CA ASP A 40 4.80 61.20 9.10
C ASP A 40 5.19 60.35 7.89
N PRO A 41 5.44 60.98 6.72
CA PRO A 41 5.77 60.24 5.50
C PRO A 41 7.16 59.60 5.52
N SER A 42 7.99 59.88 6.53
CA SER A 42 9.35 59.33 6.60
C SER A 42 9.91 59.22 8.02
N TYR A 43 10.43 58.05 8.35
CA TYR A 43 11.15 57.73 9.58
C TYR A 43 12.52 57.11 9.24
N THR A 44 13.52 57.95 8.99
CA THR A 44 14.87 57.50 8.57
C THR A 44 15.73 56.94 9.71
N ALA A 45 15.29 57.09 10.96
CA ALA A 45 15.97 56.53 12.13
C ALA A 45 15.37 55.19 12.59
N GLY A 46 14.23 54.79 12.01
CA GLY A 46 13.41 53.68 12.48
C GLY A 46 12.66 54.01 13.78
N ILE A 47 11.49 53.40 13.98
CA ILE A 47 10.61 53.66 15.12
C ILE A 47 10.99 52.76 16.29
N THR A 48 11.25 53.32 17.47
CA THR A 48 11.68 52.53 18.64
C THR A 48 10.89 52.85 19.91
N TYR A 49 10.35 51.81 20.56
CA TYR A 49 9.68 51.89 21.85
C TYR A 49 10.27 50.86 22.84
N ASN A 50 10.84 51.33 23.96
CA ASN A 50 11.40 50.47 24.99
C ASN A 50 10.57 50.52 26.28
N ASN A 51 10.61 49.44 27.08
CA ASN A 51 9.95 49.30 28.38
C ASN A 51 8.42 49.49 28.33
N GLN A 52 7.77 48.88 27.34
CA GLN A 52 6.31 48.97 27.14
C GLN A 52 5.53 48.00 28.04
N ASP A 53 5.83 47.99 29.34
CA ASP A 53 5.30 47.00 30.30
C ASP A 53 3.77 47.15 30.52
N ALA A 54 3.23 48.34 30.31
CA ALA A 54 1.80 48.64 30.38
C ALA A 54 1.04 48.32 29.07
N GLY A 55 1.75 47.89 28.02
CA GLY A 55 1.21 47.65 26.69
C GLY A 55 1.32 48.84 25.75
N LEU A 56 1.22 48.57 24.45
CA LEU A 56 1.32 49.55 23.37
C LEU A 56 0.56 49.08 22.13
N THR A 57 -0.29 49.93 21.57
CA THR A 57 -0.83 49.79 20.21
C THR A 57 -0.20 50.84 19.31
N LEU A 58 0.59 50.42 18.31
CA LEU A 58 1.20 51.27 17.30
C LEU A 58 0.45 51.12 15.97
N THR A 59 0.01 52.22 15.36
CA THR A 59 -0.65 52.20 14.04
C THR A 59 0.11 53.06 13.02
N LEU A 60 0.44 52.51 11.85
CA LEU A 60 0.88 53.28 10.68
C LEU A 60 -0.36 53.68 9.87
N ASP A 61 -0.61 54.98 9.68
CA ASP A 61 -1.84 55.49 9.06
C ASP A 61 -1.62 56.29 7.77
N ASN A 62 -0.39 56.30 7.24
CA ASN A 62 -0.04 57.07 6.05
C ASN A 62 0.60 56.18 4.98
N ALA A 63 -0.09 56.01 3.85
CA ALA A 63 0.37 55.21 2.72
C ALA A 63 1.68 55.70 2.09
N ALA A 64 2.11 56.94 2.35
CA ALA A 64 3.40 57.46 1.93
C ALA A 64 4.54 57.17 2.92
N THR A 65 4.26 56.60 4.09
CA THR A 65 5.25 56.36 5.14
C THR A 65 6.36 55.44 4.65
N THR A 66 7.58 55.96 4.70
CA THR A 66 8.82 55.22 4.42
C THR A 66 9.63 55.09 5.70
N ILE A 67 9.94 53.87 6.11
CA ILE A 67 10.77 53.58 7.28
C ILE A 67 12.06 52.97 6.76
N SER A 68 13.15 53.72 6.80
CA SER A 68 14.44 53.21 6.34
C SER A 68 15.45 53.41 7.45
N ASN A 69 15.84 52.34 8.14
CA ASN A 69 16.90 52.43 9.12
C ASN A 69 18.20 51.92 8.50
N GLY A 70 19.20 52.80 8.35
CA GLY A 70 20.57 52.37 8.08
C GLY A 70 21.18 51.55 9.23
N GLY A 71 20.47 51.41 10.36
CA GLY A 71 20.66 50.60 11.56
C GLY A 71 19.76 49.35 11.65
N ASP A 72 19.78 48.66 12.81
CA ASP A 72 19.35 47.25 12.98
C ASP A 72 17.88 46.89 12.73
N ARG A 73 16.93 47.80 12.91
CA ARG A 73 15.49 47.47 12.85
C ARG A 73 14.67 48.63 12.29
N GLY A 74 13.61 48.32 11.55
CA GLY A 74 12.66 49.33 11.06
C GLY A 74 11.78 49.84 12.20
N ILE A 75 11.05 48.92 12.84
CA ILE A 75 10.25 49.14 14.04
C ILE A 75 10.78 48.20 15.14
N ASP A 76 11.14 48.71 16.32
CA ASP A 76 11.65 47.94 17.47
C ASP A 76 10.84 48.24 18.73
N ILE A 77 10.03 47.29 19.18
CA ILE A 77 9.21 47.42 20.39
C ILE A 77 9.64 46.36 21.41
N ARG A 78 9.91 46.80 22.65
CA ARG A 78 10.37 45.92 23.73
C ARG A 78 9.60 46.16 25.03
N ALA A 79 9.14 45.07 25.64
CA ALA A 79 8.66 45.01 27.02
C ALA A 79 9.55 44.08 27.87
N THR A 80 9.62 44.37 29.16
CA THR A 80 10.41 43.60 30.13
C THR A 80 9.63 42.39 30.64
N ASN A 81 10.26 41.57 31.46
CA ASN A 81 9.61 40.41 32.09
C ASN A 81 8.53 40.78 33.12
N ALA A 82 8.46 42.04 33.53
CA ALA A 82 7.38 42.55 34.39
C ALA A 82 6.16 43.04 33.58
N GLY A 83 6.25 43.08 32.25
CA GLY A 83 5.18 43.55 31.39
C GLY A 83 3.93 42.68 31.47
N THR A 84 2.77 43.30 31.64
CA THR A 84 1.47 42.59 31.59
C THR A 84 0.59 43.09 30.47
N GLY A 85 0.92 44.22 29.84
CA GLY A 85 0.14 44.77 28.74
C GLY A 85 0.49 44.14 27.39
N ASP A 86 -0.50 44.13 26.50
CA ASP A 86 -0.35 43.62 25.15
C ASP A 86 0.42 44.60 24.26
N ILE A 87 1.18 44.08 23.30
CA ILE A 87 1.82 44.86 22.24
C ILE A 87 1.12 44.56 20.93
N ILE A 88 0.61 45.59 20.25
CA ILE A 88 -0.08 45.47 18.97
C ILE A 88 0.57 46.43 17.98
N VAL A 89 0.95 45.93 16.80
CA VAL A 89 1.44 46.75 15.68
C VAL A 89 0.48 46.58 14.50
N ASN A 90 -0.18 47.66 14.10
CA ASN A 90 -1.03 47.72 12.91
C ASN A 90 -0.31 48.49 11.81
N ALA A 91 0.20 47.77 10.82
CA ALA A 91 0.88 48.33 9.66
C ALA A 91 0.00 48.16 8.42
N ASP A 92 -1.13 48.88 8.37
CA ASP A 92 -2.10 48.77 7.26
C ASP A 92 -1.84 49.80 6.14
N LEU A 93 -1.21 50.92 6.48
CA LEU A 93 -0.96 52.04 5.58
C LEU A 93 0.49 52.50 5.70
N PHE A 94 1.32 52.03 4.78
CA PHE A 94 2.71 52.44 4.61
C PHE A 94 3.16 52.21 3.17
N SER A 95 4.22 52.89 2.75
CA SER A 95 4.86 52.69 1.44
C SER A 95 5.92 51.60 1.53
N SER A 96 6.92 51.79 2.39
CA SER A 96 8.03 50.82 2.53
C SER A 96 8.65 50.80 3.91
N ILE A 97 9.13 49.62 4.32
CA ILE A 97 10.03 49.40 5.45
C ILE A 97 11.27 48.71 4.92
N THR A 98 12.43 49.36 4.96
CA THR A 98 13.68 48.82 4.43
C THR A 98 14.75 48.74 5.50
N THR A 99 15.38 47.57 5.64
CA THR A 99 16.52 47.34 6.54
C THR A 99 17.62 46.55 5.84
N ALA A 100 18.88 46.78 6.20
CA ALA A 100 20.05 46.13 5.58
C ALA A 100 21.18 45.88 6.58
N ASN A 101 21.95 44.78 6.47
CA ASN A 101 23.07 44.29 7.33
C ASN A 101 22.69 43.08 8.24
N ASN A 102 23.68 42.50 8.94
CA ASN A 102 23.70 41.15 9.54
C ASN A 102 22.74 40.80 10.70
N GLY A 103 21.58 41.44 10.87
CA GLY A 103 20.67 41.05 11.95
C GLY A 103 19.30 41.70 11.99
N ARG A 104 18.69 41.99 10.84
CA ARG A 104 17.72 43.10 10.78
C ARG A 104 16.30 42.70 10.44
N GLN A 105 15.40 43.20 11.27
CA GLN A 105 13.97 42.94 11.21
C GLN A 105 13.24 44.22 10.76
N GLY A 106 12.31 44.09 9.82
CA GLY A 106 11.44 45.20 9.42
C GLY A 106 10.61 45.65 10.62
N ILE A 107 9.90 44.71 11.23
CA ILE A 107 9.20 44.88 12.52
C ILE A 107 9.73 43.86 13.52
N PHE A 108 10.12 44.33 14.69
CA PHE A 108 10.56 43.49 15.79
C PHE A 108 9.77 43.81 17.06
N VAL A 109 9.13 42.79 17.61
CA VAL A 109 8.46 42.87 18.91
C VAL A 109 9.10 41.85 19.85
N ARG A 110 9.53 42.30 21.02
CA ARG A 110 9.97 41.42 22.11
C ARG A 110 9.16 41.69 23.37
N ASN A 111 8.34 40.72 23.77
CA ASN A 111 7.63 40.77 25.05
C ASN A 111 8.11 39.65 25.98
N GLN A 112 8.89 40.02 27.00
CA GLN A 112 9.34 39.04 28.00
C GLN A 112 8.30 38.81 29.10
N GLY A 113 7.25 39.62 29.13
CA GLY A 113 6.17 39.57 30.12
C GLY A 113 4.99 38.70 29.67
N SER A 114 3.91 38.72 30.46
CA SER A 114 2.71 37.89 30.22
C SER A 114 1.72 38.48 29.22
N GLY A 115 1.98 39.70 28.73
CA GLY A 115 1.15 40.33 27.71
C GLY A 115 1.32 39.64 26.35
N ASN A 116 0.27 39.66 25.54
CA ASN A 116 0.30 39.10 24.20
C ASN A 116 1.07 40.02 23.25
N SER A 117 1.44 39.51 22.08
CA SER A 117 1.98 40.34 21.01
C SER A 117 1.35 39.99 19.68
N THR A 118 0.92 41.04 18.98
CA THR A 118 0.23 40.93 17.70
C THR A 118 0.87 41.87 16.68
N VAL A 119 1.15 41.38 15.47
CA VAL A 119 1.54 42.21 14.33
C VAL A 119 0.58 41.97 13.17
N ASN A 120 -0.11 43.02 12.75
CA ASN A 120 -1.00 43.03 11.59
C ASN A 120 -0.31 43.78 10.45
N LEU A 121 -0.06 43.09 9.35
CA LEU A 121 0.54 43.63 8.13
C LEU A 121 -0.53 43.70 7.05
N GLY A 122 -1.11 44.89 6.84
CA GLY A 122 -2.19 45.12 5.89
C GLY A 122 -1.81 46.02 4.72
N GLY A 123 -2.64 46.02 3.68
CA GLY A 123 -2.57 46.98 2.58
C GLY A 123 -1.61 46.58 1.47
N THR A 124 -0.88 47.55 0.90
CA THR A 124 -0.01 47.33 -0.29
C THR A 124 1.44 47.71 -0.06
N GLY A 125 1.82 47.92 1.20
CA GLY A 125 3.18 48.30 1.57
C GLY A 125 4.20 47.21 1.23
N MET A 126 5.48 47.61 1.21
CA MET A 126 6.60 46.72 0.95
C MET A 126 7.53 46.64 2.17
N ILE A 127 7.91 45.43 2.59
CA ILE A 127 8.97 45.23 3.59
C ILE A 127 10.14 44.54 2.90
N ASP A 128 11.30 45.19 2.89
CA ASP A 128 12.53 44.64 2.32
C ASP A 128 13.62 44.56 3.39
N THR A 129 14.11 43.36 3.66
CA THR A 129 15.16 43.12 4.65
C THR A 129 16.29 42.31 4.05
N THR A 130 17.53 42.78 4.24
CA THR A 130 18.71 42.10 3.71
C THR A 130 19.74 41.88 4.82
N GLY A 131 20.31 40.67 4.88
CA GLY A 131 21.38 40.30 5.80
C GLY A 131 21.15 38.96 6.51
N ASN A 132 22.16 38.46 7.22
CA ASN A 132 22.03 37.22 7.98
C ASN A 132 20.89 37.31 9.01
N GLY A 133 19.90 36.41 8.94
CA GLY A 133 18.71 36.46 9.79
C GLY A 133 17.78 37.65 9.52
N GLY A 134 17.54 37.99 8.25
CA GLY A 134 16.57 39.02 7.86
C GLY A 134 15.13 38.60 8.14
N TYR A 135 14.36 39.42 8.86
CA TYR A 135 12.93 39.16 9.08
C TYR A 135 12.07 40.31 8.58
N GLY A 136 10.98 40.03 7.87
CA GLY A 136 10.00 41.08 7.56
C GLY A 136 9.32 41.56 8.84
N SER A 137 8.73 40.62 9.57
CA SER A 137 8.25 40.80 10.94
C SER A 137 8.70 39.65 11.83
N ARG A 138 9.05 39.95 13.08
CA ARG A 138 9.37 38.95 14.10
C ARG A 138 8.81 39.33 15.46
N ILE A 139 8.02 38.43 16.03
CA ILE A 139 7.60 38.45 17.42
C ILE A 139 8.44 37.45 18.20
N PHE A 140 8.94 37.88 19.36
CA PHE A 140 9.70 37.06 20.29
C PHE A 140 9.12 37.20 21.70
N ASN A 141 8.29 36.25 22.09
CA ASN A 141 7.60 36.27 23.38
C ASN A 141 8.12 35.20 24.35
N ALA A 142 8.09 35.52 25.64
CA ALA A 142 8.47 34.57 26.69
C ALA A 142 7.26 34.02 27.45
N LEU A 143 6.27 34.86 27.80
CA LEU A 143 5.18 34.46 28.72
C LEU A 143 3.77 34.80 28.21
N GLY A 144 3.63 35.33 27.00
CA GLY A 144 2.33 35.65 26.38
C GLY A 144 2.21 35.09 24.96
N ASN A 145 0.99 35.08 24.41
CA ASN A 145 0.73 34.56 23.06
C ASN A 145 1.41 35.44 21.98
N ALA A 146 1.78 34.83 20.86
CA ALA A 146 2.38 35.54 19.72
C ALA A 146 1.57 35.28 18.45
N ALA A 147 1.08 36.34 17.80
CA ALA A 147 0.23 36.25 16.62
C ALA A 147 0.67 37.24 15.53
N SER A 148 0.73 36.79 14.28
CA SER A 148 0.96 37.69 13.14
C SER A 148 -0.06 37.43 12.03
N VAL A 149 -0.56 38.48 11.39
CA VAL A 149 -1.49 38.40 10.25
C VAL A 149 -0.94 39.21 9.08
N ILE A 150 -1.02 38.66 7.87
CA ILE A 150 -0.57 39.28 6.62
C ILE A 150 -1.73 39.33 5.64
N ASP A 151 -2.06 40.52 5.15
CA ASP A 151 -3.08 40.74 4.14
C ASP A 151 -2.64 41.84 3.15
N GLY A 152 -2.06 41.41 2.03
CA GLY A 152 -1.80 42.23 0.83
C GLY A 152 -0.38 42.79 0.70
N VAL A 153 0.41 42.74 1.78
CA VAL A 153 1.78 43.26 1.83
C VAL A 153 2.74 42.44 0.96
N THR A 154 3.74 43.11 0.39
CA THR A 154 4.89 42.44 -0.24
C THR A 154 6.06 42.37 0.74
N VAL A 155 6.56 41.18 1.03
CA VAL A 155 7.69 40.98 1.94
C VAL A 155 8.82 40.27 1.21
N THR A 156 9.99 40.91 1.15
CA THR A 156 11.23 40.33 0.64
C THR A 156 12.25 40.24 1.76
N THR A 157 12.79 39.05 2.00
CA THR A 157 13.85 38.84 3.00
C THR A 157 14.99 38.04 2.42
N VAL A 158 16.22 38.53 2.55
CA VAL A 158 17.41 37.89 1.96
C VAL A 158 18.45 37.58 3.02
N GLY A 159 18.84 36.30 3.17
CA GLY A 159 19.84 35.88 4.16
C GLY A 159 19.88 34.38 4.48
N GLN A 160 20.77 33.99 5.41
CA GLN A 160 21.04 32.60 5.86
C GLN A 160 20.00 32.03 6.87
N GLN A 161 18.99 32.79 7.28
CA GLN A 161 17.88 32.36 8.16
C GLN A 161 16.70 33.32 7.95
N ALA A 162 16.40 33.63 6.69
CA ALA A 162 15.50 34.72 6.37
C ALA A 162 14.05 34.27 6.53
N SER A 163 13.22 35.00 7.28
CA SER A 163 11.79 34.66 7.41
C SER A 163 10.92 35.88 7.13
N ALA A 164 9.90 35.78 6.30
CA ALA A 164 9.06 36.96 6.04
C ALA A 164 8.30 37.34 7.30
N VAL A 165 7.65 36.38 7.95
CA VAL A 165 6.97 36.60 9.23
C VAL A 165 7.21 35.43 10.17
N SER A 166 7.59 35.71 11.41
CA SER A 166 7.84 34.71 12.45
C SER A 166 7.18 35.12 13.77
N SER A 167 6.31 34.25 14.28
CA SER A 167 5.77 34.33 15.65
C SER A 167 6.43 33.25 16.50
N ASP A 168 7.35 33.66 17.38
CA ASP A 168 8.14 32.75 18.22
C ASP A 168 7.78 32.92 19.71
N ILE A 169 7.54 31.80 20.40
CA ILE A 169 7.58 31.73 21.87
C ILE A 169 8.83 30.94 22.27
N ASP A 170 9.77 31.63 22.92
CA ASP A 170 11.08 31.10 23.32
C ASP A 170 11.35 31.42 24.80
N GLY A 171 11.94 30.46 25.51
CA GLY A 171 12.25 30.55 26.93
C GLY A 171 11.04 30.46 27.87
N SER A 172 9.85 30.13 27.35
CA SER A 172 8.69 29.85 28.18
C SER A 172 8.80 28.49 28.87
N THR A 173 8.19 28.34 30.03
CA THR A 173 7.84 27.02 30.59
C THR A 173 6.35 26.73 30.45
N SER A 174 5.59 27.65 29.85
CA SER A 174 4.14 27.55 29.76
C SER A 174 3.73 26.88 28.47
N GLU A 175 3.16 25.68 28.57
CA GLU A 175 2.66 24.92 27.42
C GLU A 175 1.29 25.43 26.93
N THR A 176 0.57 26.21 27.75
CA THR A 176 -0.77 26.72 27.42
C THR A 176 -0.76 27.94 26.50
N LEU A 177 0.42 28.44 26.13
CA LEU A 177 0.54 29.57 25.21
C LEU A 177 0.37 29.10 23.77
N THR A 178 0.01 30.05 22.91
CA THR A 178 -0.27 29.82 21.50
C THR A 178 0.64 30.68 20.64
N THR A 179 1.12 30.09 19.54
CA THR A 179 1.76 30.83 18.45
C THR A 179 0.98 30.68 17.17
N SER A 180 0.70 31.80 16.51
CA SER A 180 0.01 31.80 15.23
C SER A 180 0.66 32.74 14.21
N THR A 181 0.68 32.32 12.95
CA THR A 181 0.96 33.20 11.81
C THR A 181 0.00 32.89 10.68
N GLU A 182 -0.67 33.91 10.17
CA GLU A 182 -1.68 33.79 9.13
C GLU A 182 -1.32 34.68 7.93
N MET A 183 -1.42 34.12 6.72
CA MET A 183 -1.35 34.86 5.46
C MET A 183 -2.66 34.70 4.69
N GLN A 184 -3.33 35.83 4.42
CA GLN A 184 -4.59 35.88 3.69
C GLN A 184 -4.37 36.29 2.23
N SER A 185 -3.47 37.23 1.99
CA SER A 185 -3.08 37.67 0.65
C SER A 185 -1.69 38.33 0.68
N GLY A 186 -1.17 38.73 -0.48
CA GLY A 186 0.15 39.38 -0.62
C GLY A 186 1.19 38.52 -1.32
N THR A 187 2.45 38.94 -1.26
CA THR A 187 3.56 38.24 -1.92
C THR A 187 4.78 38.18 -1.01
N ILE A 188 5.32 36.98 -0.82
CA ILE A 188 6.48 36.72 0.02
C ILE A 188 7.58 36.12 -0.84
N SER A 189 8.80 36.64 -0.71
CA SER A 189 10.02 36.05 -1.26
C SER A 189 11.10 36.01 -0.19
N THR A 190 11.54 34.82 0.22
CA THR A 190 12.52 34.67 1.30
C THR A 190 13.70 33.79 0.92
N GLY A 191 14.87 34.11 1.48
CA GLY A 191 16.12 33.38 1.23
C GLY A 191 16.98 34.04 0.15
N ASP A 192 17.77 33.27 -0.59
CA ASP A 192 18.68 33.81 -1.60
C ASP A 192 18.46 33.16 -2.98
N ALA A 193 17.73 33.85 -3.85
CA ALA A 193 17.47 33.40 -5.21
C ALA A 193 18.73 33.33 -6.09
N GLY A 194 19.79 34.08 -5.74
CA GLY A 194 21.05 34.06 -6.46
C GLY A 194 21.95 32.90 -6.06
N ASN A 195 21.74 32.32 -4.87
CA ASN A 195 22.54 31.22 -4.32
C ASN A 195 21.64 30.17 -3.66
N ILE A 196 20.87 29.46 -4.49
CA ILE A 196 19.96 28.40 -4.03
C ILE A 196 20.78 27.28 -3.39
N GLY A 197 20.77 27.23 -2.05
CA GLY A 197 21.47 26.20 -1.29
C GLY A 197 20.93 24.81 -1.61
N VAL A 198 21.74 23.98 -2.28
CA VAL A 198 21.44 22.56 -2.55
C VAL A 198 22.08 21.61 -1.53
N THR A 199 22.93 22.11 -0.64
CA THR A 199 23.53 21.34 0.46
C THR A 199 23.60 22.16 1.75
N ASN A 200 23.80 21.50 2.88
CA ASN A 200 23.96 22.15 4.19
C ASN A 200 25.24 23.03 4.31
N THR A 201 26.16 22.95 3.34
CA THR A 201 27.44 23.69 3.29
C THR A 201 27.28 25.10 2.73
N VAL A 202 26.23 25.35 1.94
CA VAL A 202 25.91 26.68 1.44
C VAL A 202 25.23 27.46 2.56
N THR A 203 25.82 28.59 2.95
CA THR A 203 25.28 29.44 4.00
C THR A 203 24.10 30.28 3.51
N ALA A 204 24.05 30.64 2.23
CA ALA A 204 22.99 31.47 1.67
C ALA A 204 21.63 30.74 1.63
N GLY A 205 20.56 31.42 2.08
CA GLY A 205 19.17 30.91 2.03
C GLY A 205 18.83 29.79 3.01
N ARG A 206 19.81 29.22 3.73
CA ARG A 206 19.60 28.09 4.66
C ARG A 206 18.50 28.41 5.68
N PHE A 207 17.67 27.45 6.09
CA PHE A 207 16.67 27.64 7.15
C PHE A 207 15.73 28.84 6.97
N SER A 208 15.55 29.30 5.73
CA SER A 208 14.64 30.41 5.45
C SER A 208 13.20 29.95 5.59
N SER A 209 12.25 30.85 5.82
CA SER A 209 10.84 30.48 5.84
C SER A 209 9.96 31.55 5.23
N GLY A 210 8.80 31.19 4.69
CA GLY A 210 7.80 32.19 4.31
C GLY A 210 7.15 32.74 5.58
N ILE A 211 6.18 32.00 6.09
CA ILE A 211 5.51 32.26 7.38
C ILE A 211 5.86 31.18 8.39
N ARG A 212 6.02 31.57 9.66
CA ARG A 212 6.45 30.66 10.72
C ARG A 212 5.74 30.89 12.05
N ALA A 213 5.22 29.82 12.65
CA ALA A 213 4.80 29.77 14.04
C ALA A 213 5.65 28.74 14.79
N ARG A 214 6.29 29.16 15.90
CA ARG A 214 7.18 28.30 16.67
C ARG A 214 6.99 28.40 18.18
N HIS A 215 6.91 27.25 18.85
CA HIS A 215 6.84 27.16 20.31
C HIS A 215 7.89 26.21 20.92
N ASP A 216 8.76 26.74 21.78
CA ASP A 216 9.96 26.02 22.28
C ASP A 216 9.74 25.15 23.53
N SER A 217 8.51 25.14 24.05
CA SER A 217 8.04 24.34 25.20
C SER A 217 6.89 23.38 24.87
N GLY A 218 6.58 23.14 23.60
CA GLY A 218 5.52 22.21 23.20
C GLY A 218 4.07 22.72 23.30
N GLY A 219 3.84 24.03 23.33
CA GLY A 219 2.50 24.63 23.23
C GLY A 219 1.95 24.70 21.80
N LEU A 220 0.68 25.04 21.66
CA LEU A 220 -0.03 25.07 20.36
C LEU A 220 0.68 26.00 19.36
N SER A 221 0.97 25.47 18.17
CA SER A 221 1.64 26.21 17.09
C SER A 221 0.88 26.05 15.77
N THR A 222 0.48 27.18 15.16
CA THR A 222 -0.34 27.17 13.95
C THR A 222 0.16 28.15 12.89
N ALA A 223 0.47 27.65 11.69
CA ALA A 223 0.78 28.49 10.53
C ALA A 223 -0.28 28.26 9.45
N THR A 224 -0.91 29.32 8.94
CA THR A 224 -2.03 29.22 8.00
C THR A 224 -1.82 30.13 6.81
N MET A 225 -2.04 29.61 5.60
CA MET A 225 -2.10 30.38 4.36
C MET A 225 -3.45 30.13 3.67
N THR A 226 -4.24 31.17 3.48
CA THR A 226 -5.53 31.10 2.77
C THR A 226 -5.48 31.72 1.37
N GLY A 227 -4.44 32.49 1.06
CA GLY A 227 -4.23 33.10 -0.26
C GLY A 227 -2.88 33.81 -0.41
N GLY A 228 -2.65 34.36 -1.61
CA GLY A 228 -1.42 35.04 -2.02
C GLY A 228 -0.34 34.10 -2.57
N ALA A 229 0.92 34.56 -2.56
CA ALA A 229 2.05 33.81 -3.11
C ALA A 229 3.26 33.81 -2.17
N ILE A 230 3.86 32.65 -1.94
CA ILE A 230 5.12 32.49 -1.18
C ILE A 230 6.16 31.82 -2.06
N THR A 231 7.35 32.42 -2.16
CA THR A 231 8.54 31.78 -2.73
C THR A 231 9.65 31.71 -1.69
N THR A 232 10.24 30.54 -1.49
CA THR A 232 11.40 30.35 -0.61
C THR A 232 12.60 29.79 -1.37
N TYR A 233 13.79 30.25 -1.03
CA TYR A 233 15.05 29.85 -1.66
C TYR A 233 16.08 29.40 -0.61
N GLY A 234 16.56 28.17 -0.71
CA GLY A 234 17.70 27.66 0.05
C GLY A 234 17.51 26.27 0.64
N PHE A 235 18.52 25.82 1.39
CA PHE A 235 18.50 24.51 2.04
C PHE A 235 17.60 24.51 3.30
N ASN A 236 16.68 23.56 3.41
CA ASN A 236 15.69 23.49 4.50
C ASN A 236 14.88 24.77 4.64
N ALA A 237 14.26 25.21 3.54
CA ALA A 237 13.57 26.48 3.46
C ALA A 237 12.03 26.34 3.35
N PRO A 238 11.31 26.05 4.45
CA PRO A 238 9.86 25.80 4.40
C PRO A 238 9.03 27.05 4.11
N ALA A 239 8.00 26.98 3.25
CA ALA A 239 7.15 28.14 2.96
C ALA A 239 6.14 28.42 4.10
N VAL A 240 5.32 27.44 4.47
CA VAL A 240 4.40 27.51 5.62
C VAL A 240 4.92 26.59 6.72
N ASN A 241 5.37 27.14 7.84
CA ASN A 241 6.09 26.39 8.88
C ASN A 241 5.42 26.50 10.26
N ALA A 242 4.86 25.40 10.75
CA ALA A 242 4.44 25.27 12.14
C ALA A 242 5.40 24.30 12.84
N SER A 243 5.99 24.72 13.97
CA SER A 243 6.98 23.90 14.67
C SER A 243 6.92 23.99 16.18
N GLN A 244 7.08 22.85 16.84
CA GLN A 244 7.36 22.77 18.27
C GLN A 244 8.74 22.15 18.51
N SER A 245 9.44 22.64 19.53
CA SER A 245 10.61 21.96 20.08
C SER A 245 10.48 21.77 21.59
N ASP A 246 11.19 20.79 22.15
CA ASP A 246 11.36 20.66 23.60
C ASP A 246 12.78 21.08 23.99
N THR A 247 12.94 22.36 24.31
CA THR A 247 14.24 22.93 24.68
C THR A 247 14.54 22.74 26.19
N GLY A 248 13.67 22.05 26.94
CA GLY A 248 13.77 21.95 28.40
C GLY A 248 13.51 20.57 29.01
N GLY A 249 13.08 19.56 28.25
CA GLY A 249 12.68 18.26 28.77
C GLY A 249 11.36 18.29 29.58
N ILE A 250 10.52 19.30 29.35
CA ILE A 250 9.41 19.66 30.25
C ILE A 250 8.04 19.39 29.64
N ALA A 251 7.93 19.21 28.32
CA ALA A 251 6.62 19.10 27.71
C ALA A 251 5.83 17.91 28.30
N THR A 252 4.64 18.21 28.81
CA THR A 252 3.76 17.26 29.50
C THR A 252 2.36 17.19 28.86
N MET A 253 2.00 18.15 28.02
CA MET A 253 0.68 18.29 27.43
C MET A 253 0.69 17.96 25.93
N PRO A 254 -0.38 17.34 25.41
CA PRO A 254 -0.47 16.92 24.01
C PRO A 254 -1.01 18.04 23.11
N PHE A 255 -0.33 19.18 23.03
CA PHE A 255 -0.77 20.26 22.13
C PHE A 255 -0.33 20.01 20.69
N ALA A 256 -1.26 20.23 19.76
CA ALA A 256 -1.02 20.01 18.34
C ALA A 256 -0.07 21.06 17.71
N THR A 257 0.59 20.65 16.63
CA THR A 257 1.25 21.54 15.67
C THR A 257 0.53 21.44 14.33
N THR A 258 0.10 22.56 13.77
CA THR A 258 -0.75 22.54 12.56
C THR A 258 -0.26 23.53 11.52
N ALA A 259 0.02 23.04 10.31
CA ALA A 259 0.27 23.87 9.13
C ALA A 259 -0.93 23.74 8.17
N ASN A 260 -1.51 24.86 7.74
CA ASN A 260 -2.70 24.88 6.89
C ASN A 260 -2.44 25.66 5.59
N LEU A 261 -2.91 25.11 4.47
CA LEU A 261 -3.04 25.77 3.18
C LEU A 261 -4.46 25.56 2.64
N SER A 262 -5.21 26.63 2.39
CA SER A 262 -6.53 26.51 1.75
C SER A 262 -6.65 27.28 0.43
N GLY A 263 -5.58 27.98 0.03
CA GLY A 263 -5.53 28.72 -1.23
C GLY A 263 -4.19 29.42 -1.45
N GLY A 264 -3.97 29.92 -2.67
CA GLY A 264 -2.73 30.59 -3.07
C GLY A 264 -1.70 29.69 -3.75
N THR A 265 -0.48 30.20 -3.88
CA THR A 265 0.62 29.54 -4.60
C THR A 265 1.88 29.51 -3.75
N ILE A 266 2.53 28.35 -3.67
CA ILE A 266 3.80 28.14 -2.98
C ILE A 266 4.83 27.65 -3.99
N THR A 267 6.01 28.25 -3.99
CA THR A 267 7.18 27.74 -4.70
C THR A 267 8.35 27.63 -3.76
N THR A 268 8.97 26.46 -3.68
CA THR A 268 10.17 26.23 -2.87
C THR A 268 11.30 25.76 -3.76
N ARG A 269 12.49 26.33 -3.57
CA ARG A 269 13.69 25.99 -4.35
C ARG A 269 14.87 25.72 -3.43
N GLY A 270 15.53 24.58 -3.63
CA GLY A 270 16.69 24.16 -2.83
C GLY A 270 16.48 22.80 -2.15
N GLY A 271 17.56 22.26 -1.57
CA GLY A 271 17.54 20.92 -0.96
C GLY A 271 16.87 20.91 0.41
N ALA A 272 16.26 19.78 0.79
CA ALA A 272 15.45 19.65 2.01
C ALA A 272 14.33 20.72 2.13
N GLY A 273 13.88 21.31 1.00
CA GLY A 273 12.83 22.32 0.99
C GLY A 273 11.46 21.71 1.29
N HIS A 274 10.55 22.50 1.88
CA HIS A 274 9.19 22.07 2.14
C HIS A 274 8.15 23.13 1.79
N GLY A 275 7.08 22.78 1.08
CA GLY A 275 5.99 23.72 0.85
C GLY A 275 5.23 24.02 2.14
N VAL A 276 4.50 23.01 2.62
CA VAL A 276 3.80 23.04 3.90
C VAL A 276 4.51 22.10 4.86
N PHE A 277 4.94 22.62 6.01
CA PHE A 277 5.73 21.89 6.99
C PHE A 277 5.16 22.03 8.40
N SER A 278 4.80 20.90 8.98
CA SER A 278 4.39 20.78 10.38
C SER A 278 5.35 19.85 11.11
N ARG A 279 5.87 20.28 12.26
CA ARG A 279 6.86 19.50 13.01
C ARG A 279 6.68 19.58 14.52
N SER A 280 6.80 18.45 15.20
CA SER A 280 7.04 18.41 16.65
C SER A 280 8.31 17.61 16.96
N ASP A 281 9.20 18.17 17.78
CA ASP A 281 10.29 17.42 18.42
C ASP A 281 9.93 16.93 19.83
N VAL A 282 8.66 17.04 20.21
CA VAL A 282 8.16 16.67 21.54
C VAL A 282 7.54 15.27 21.53
N GLY A 283 6.70 14.98 20.53
CA GLY A 283 6.05 13.69 20.37
C GLY A 283 4.73 13.47 21.10
N LEU A 284 4.24 14.45 21.89
CA LEU A 284 3.05 14.26 22.75
C LEU A 284 1.73 14.61 22.05
N GLY A 285 1.69 15.70 21.27
CA GLY A 285 0.51 16.15 20.54
C GLY A 285 0.58 15.84 19.05
N ASP A 286 -0.55 16.00 18.37
CA ASP A 286 -0.67 15.68 16.95
C ASP A 286 0.12 16.66 16.07
N VAL A 287 0.71 16.14 14.99
CA VAL A 287 1.40 16.92 13.96
C VAL A 287 0.59 16.82 12.67
N ILE A 288 -0.05 17.93 12.31
CA ILE A 288 -1.06 17.98 11.25
C ILE A 288 -0.62 18.93 10.15
N ALA A 289 -0.72 18.50 8.90
CA ALA A 289 -0.66 19.37 7.73
C ALA A 289 -1.94 19.25 6.90
N ASN A 290 -2.75 20.32 6.86
CA ASN A 290 -3.99 20.37 6.08
C ASN A 290 -3.80 21.21 4.83
N VAL A 291 -4.09 20.64 3.67
CA VAL A 291 -4.04 21.31 2.37
C VAL A 291 -5.37 21.06 1.67
N THR A 292 -6.26 22.04 1.68
CA THR A 292 -7.63 21.94 1.12
C THR A 292 -7.84 22.89 -0.06
N GLY A 293 -6.76 23.23 -0.77
CA GLY A 293 -6.74 24.20 -1.84
C GLY A 293 -5.34 24.72 -2.16
N GLY A 294 -5.19 25.36 -3.33
CA GLY A 294 -3.95 26.01 -3.75
C GLY A 294 -3.01 25.11 -4.55
N SER A 295 -1.81 25.64 -4.81
CA SER A 295 -0.76 24.95 -5.57
C SER A 295 0.58 25.04 -4.87
N ILE A 296 1.30 23.91 -4.82
CA ILE A 296 2.63 23.80 -4.24
C ILE A 296 3.57 23.26 -5.31
N THR A 297 4.63 24.02 -5.60
CA THR A 297 5.70 23.59 -6.50
C THR A 297 7.02 23.52 -5.74
N LEU A 298 7.68 22.37 -5.83
CA LEU A 298 9.02 22.16 -5.33
C LEU A 298 9.97 21.90 -6.50
N ASP A 299 10.95 22.78 -6.64
CA ASP A 299 11.96 22.74 -7.69
C ASP A 299 13.31 22.41 -7.05
N TYR A 300 13.73 21.15 -7.18
CA TYR A 300 14.96 20.63 -6.65
C TYR A 300 15.82 20.02 -7.77
N SER A 301 17.12 20.31 -7.74
CA SER A 301 18.08 19.86 -8.76
C SER A 301 19.31 19.17 -8.16
N GLY A 302 19.23 18.77 -6.88
CA GLY A 302 20.33 18.07 -6.19
C GLY A 302 20.03 16.57 -5.99
N THR A 303 20.96 15.89 -5.32
CA THR A 303 20.91 14.44 -5.05
C THR A 303 20.87 14.09 -3.55
N PHE A 304 20.65 15.08 -2.68
CA PHE A 304 20.72 14.95 -1.21
C PHE A 304 19.43 15.41 -0.50
N ASP A 305 19.06 14.67 0.56
CA ASP A 305 17.95 14.90 1.51
C ASP A 305 16.53 15.00 0.92
N THR A 306 15.57 14.40 1.65
CA THR A 306 14.16 14.29 1.25
C THR A 306 13.47 15.66 1.30
N SER A 307 13.33 16.32 0.16
CA SER A 307 12.49 17.51 0.01
C SER A 307 11.04 17.08 -0.20
N SER A 308 10.07 17.84 0.31
CA SER A 308 8.66 17.42 0.19
C SER A 308 7.70 18.57 -0.03
N ALA A 309 6.72 18.44 -0.94
CA ALA A 309 5.71 19.50 -1.10
C ALA A 309 4.91 19.70 0.21
N VAL A 310 4.52 18.61 0.85
CA VAL A 310 3.92 18.62 2.20
C VAL A 310 4.67 17.65 3.10
N PHE A 311 5.06 18.11 4.29
CA PHE A 311 5.73 17.28 5.29
C PHE A 311 5.13 17.48 6.68
N ALA A 312 4.61 16.39 7.25
CA ALA A 312 4.26 16.29 8.65
C ALA A 312 5.27 15.39 9.35
N PHE A 313 5.97 15.91 10.35
CA PHE A 313 7.04 15.21 11.04
C PHE A 313 6.89 15.24 12.55
N ASN A 314 6.59 14.08 13.13
CA ASN A 314 6.61 13.89 14.57
C ASN A 314 7.88 13.15 14.98
N ASN A 315 8.78 13.83 15.67
CA ASN A 315 10.01 13.24 16.21
C ASN A 315 9.79 12.97 17.69
N VAL A 316 9.36 11.74 17.98
CA VAL A 316 8.99 11.30 19.32
C VAL A 316 10.25 10.96 20.11
N LEU A 317 10.69 11.94 20.91
CA LEU A 317 11.80 11.80 21.85
C LEU A 317 11.35 11.18 23.19
N ASN A 318 10.07 11.30 23.54
CA ASN A 318 9.50 10.83 24.80
C ASN A 318 8.90 9.42 24.66
N ALA A 319 9.21 8.52 25.59
CA ALA A 319 8.65 7.15 25.62
C ALA A 319 7.11 7.11 25.78
N ASN A 320 6.48 8.20 26.20
CA ASN A 320 5.04 8.34 26.33
C ASN A 320 4.39 9.14 25.19
N GLY A 321 5.11 9.40 24.09
CA GLY A 321 4.58 10.17 22.97
C GLY A 321 3.44 9.46 22.25
N THR A 322 2.23 10.01 22.29
CA THR A 322 1.03 9.44 21.65
C THR A 322 0.57 10.25 20.43
N GLY A 323 1.31 11.29 20.03
CA GLY A 323 0.86 12.21 18.98
C GLY A 323 0.78 11.54 17.61
N ASN A 324 -0.36 11.70 16.94
CA ASN A 324 -0.56 11.23 15.57
C ASN A 324 0.16 12.16 14.58
N THR A 325 0.50 11.63 13.41
CA THR A 325 1.04 12.43 12.29
C THR A 325 0.07 12.32 11.12
N GLU A 326 -0.48 13.45 10.70
CA GLU A 326 -1.59 13.49 9.74
C GLU A 326 -1.30 14.47 8.59
N ILE A 327 -1.54 14.02 7.37
CA ILE A 327 -1.68 14.86 6.18
C ILE A 327 -3.08 14.70 5.63
N ASN A 328 -3.78 15.83 5.45
CA ASN A 328 -5.03 15.90 4.73
C ASN A 328 -4.82 16.75 3.48
N PHE A 329 -4.96 16.16 2.29
CA PHE A 329 -4.68 16.81 1.01
C PHE A 329 -5.87 16.66 0.06
N SER A 330 -6.61 17.73 -0.20
CA SER A 330 -7.79 17.77 -1.08
C SER A 330 -7.84 19.08 -1.88
N ASP A 331 -8.52 19.06 -3.04
CA ASP A 331 -8.75 20.23 -3.91
C ASP A 331 -7.48 21.04 -4.24
N ALA A 332 -6.32 20.38 -4.22
CA ALA A 332 -5.01 21.02 -4.30
C ALA A 332 -4.06 20.28 -5.25
N THR A 333 -3.00 20.99 -5.65
CA THR A 333 -1.96 20.46 -6.53
C THR A 333 -0.59 20.52 -5.84
N ALA A 334 0.14 19.41 -5.87
CA ALA A 334 1.51 19.30 -5.39
C ALA A 334 2.39 18.77 -6.52
N THR A 335 3.36 19.57 -6.97
CA THR A 335 4.32 19.18 -8.00
C THR A 335 5.72 19.25 -7.43
N THR A 336 6.45 18.14 -7.49
CA THR A 336 7.86 18.09 -7.10
C THR A 336 8.72 17.61 -8.26
N THR A 337 9.88 18.23 -8.41
CA THR A 337 10.89 17.87 -9.39
C THR A 337 12.23 17.70 -8.70
N GLY A 338 13.01 16.71 -9.11
CA GLY A 338 14.32 16.36 -8.55
C GLY A 338 14.35 14.98 -7.93
N ASP A 339 15.54 14.38 -7.88
CA ASP A 339 15.75 13.06 -7.30
C ASP A 339 15.44 13.05 -5.80
N LEU A 340 14.92 11.92 -5.29
CA LEU A 340 14.56 11.70 -3.88
C LEU A 340 13.52 12.69 -3.31
N THR A 341 12.77 13.39 -4.19
CA THR A 341 11.70 14.30 -3.76
C THR A 341 10.42 13.54 -3.45
N THR A 342 9.62 14.06 -2.52
CA THR A 342 8.35 13.47 -2.15
C THR A 342 7.20 14.44 -2.34
N GLY A 343 6.07 14.01 -2.88
CA GLY A 343 4.85 14.83 -2.92
C GLY A 343 4.37 15.09 -1.49
N LEU A 344 3.84 14.05 -0.84
CA LEU A 344 3.32 14.10 0.52
C LEU A 344 4.11 13.15 1.42
N LYS A 345 4.64 13.64 2.53
CA LYS A 345 5.39 12.83 3.49
C LYS A 345 4.84 12.98 4.89
N ALA A 346 4.32 11.91 5.49
CA ALA A 346 4.01 11.85 6.90
C ALA A 346 5.00 10.90 7.59
N TRP A 347 5.63 11.34 8.68
CA TRP A 347 6.58 10.49 9.39
C TRP A 347 6.50 10.68 10.90
N ASN A 348 6.16 9.59 11.58
CA ASN A 348 6.27 9.44 13.01
C ASN A 348 7.54 8.64 13.36
N ARG A 349 8.59 9.36 13.77
CA ARG A 349 9.90 8.82 14.09
C ARG A 349 10.05 8.60 15.59
N PHE A 350 10.37 7.38 16.00
CA PHE A 350 10.53 7.06 17.40
C PHE A 350 11.99 6.84 17.80
N ARG A 351 12.42 7.49 18.89
CA ARG A 351 13.75 7.28 19.48
C ARG A 351 13.71 6.61 20.86
N ALA A 352 12.51 6.40 21.41
CA ALA A 352 12.29 5.73 22.70
C ALA A 352 11.22 4.63 22.53
N ALA A 353 11.38 3.51 23.25
CA ALA A 353 10.41 2.42 23.26
C ALA A 353 9.11 2.90 23.93
N GLY A 354 7.99 2.88 23.21
CA GLY A 354 6.72 3.47 23.67
C GLY A 354 5.53 3.23 22.75
N ASN A 355 4.32 3.42 23.27
CA ASN A 355 3.09 3.37 22.49
C ASN A 355 2.93 4.67 21.71
N GLY A 356 3.44 4.68 20.49
CA GLY A 356 3.37 5.86 19.64
C GLY A 356 1.99 6.16 19.05
N GLY A 357 1.86 7.33 18.40
CA GLY A 357 0.69 7.66 17.58
C GLY A 357 0.73 7.03 16.19
N ASP A 358 -0.42 7.09 15.52
CA ASP A 358 -0.59 6.58 14.15
C ASP A 358 -0.08 7.59 13.11
N THR A 359 0.19 7.10 11.90
CA THR A 359 0.54 7.93 10.74
C THR A 359 -0.52 7.80 9.67
N THR A 360 -1.12 8.93 9.26
CA THR A 360 -2.22 8.95 8.28
C THR A 360 -1.93 9.94 7.17
N VAL A 361 -2.11 9.50 5.92
CA VAL A 361 -2.14 10.39 4.75
C VAL A 361 -3.47 10.19 4.02
N THR A 362 -4.29 11.23 3.99
CA THR A 362 -5.55 11.27 3.25
C THR A 362 -5.39 12.13 2.02
N VAL A 363 -5.43 11.52 0.84
CA VAL A 363 -5.53 12.21 -0.45
C VAL A 363 -7.01 12.26 -0.82
N GLY A 364 -7.69 13.30 -0.34
CA GLY A 364 -9.12 13.55 -0.58
C GLY A 364 -9.42 14.01 -2.00
N ASP A 365 -10.66 14.40 -2.26
CA ASP A 365 -11.16 14.67 -3.62
C ASP A 365 -10.39 15.74 -4.39
N ASN A 366 -10.40 15.61 -5.72
CA ASN A 366 -9.80 16.52 -6.71
C ASN A 366 -8.33 16.88 -6.43
N ALA A 367 -7.59 16.00 -5.75
CA ALA A 367 -6.19 16.17 -5.46
C ALA A 367 -5.32 15.70 -6.64
N THR A 368 -4.23 16.42 -6.90
CA THR A 368 -3.20 16.00 -7.86
C THR A 368 -1.84 16.08 -7.21
N VAL A 369 -1.13 14.95 -7.15
CA VAL A 369 0.25 14.85 -6.69
C VAL A 369 1.11 14.37 -7.85
N THR A 370 2.09 15.17 -8.26
CA THR A 370 3.01 14.83 -9.34
C THR A 370 4.44 14.90 -8.83
N THR A 371 5.20 13.81 -9.00
CA THR A 371 6.60 13.73 -8.61
C THR A 371 7.43 13.25 -9.79
N ASP A 372 8.50 13.99 -10.09
CA ASP A 372 9.38 13.72 -11.22
C ASP A 372 10.84 13.74 -10.74
N GLY A 373 11.49 12.59 -10.80
CA GLY A 373 12.87 12.41 -10.37
C GLY A 373 13.19 10.95 -10.04
N ALA A 374 14.46 10.58 -10.16
CA ALA A 374 14.87 9.23 -9.78
C ALA A 374 14.64 9.01 -8.28
N THR A 375 14.12 7.83 -7.89
CA THR A 375 13.81 7.47 -6.50
C THR A 375 12.88 8.46 -5.78
N GLY A 376 12.11 9.27 -6.54
CA GLY A 376 11.07 10.14 -6.00
C GLY A 376 9.85 9.35 -5.53
N ALA A 377 8.99 9.94 -4.70
CA ALA A 377 7.79 9.28 -4.22
C ALA A 377 6.56 10.19 -4.18
N GLY A 378 5.42 9.72 -4.65
CA GLY A 378 4.17 10.49 -4.64
C GLY A 378 3.70 10.73 -3.21
N VAL A 379 3.44 9.64 -2.50
CA VAL A 379 3.02 9.64 -1.10
C VAL A 379 3.91 8.71 -0.28
N ILE A 380 4.35 9.17 0.89
CA ILE A 380 5.06 8.37 1.87
C ILE A 380 4.39 8.56 3.24
N ALA A 381 4.01 7.45 3.88
CA ALA A 381 3.57 7.42 5.26
C ALA A 381 4.45 6.45 6.07
N LEU A 382 5.09 6.92 7.13
CA LEU A 382 6.09 6.15 7.90
C LEU A 382 5.78 6.19 9.40
N SER A 383 5.74 5.01 10.03
CA SER A 383 5.67 4.86 11.48
C SER A 383 6.69 3.82 11.95
N ASP A 384 7.61 4.20 12.84
CA ASP A 384 8.61 3.25 13.35
C ASP A 384 8.01 2.23 14.34
N GLN A 385 6.83 2.51 14.94
CA GLN A 385 6.25 1.69 16.02
C GLN A 385 4.77 1.33 15.88
N ASN A 386 3.92 2.06 15.15
CA ASN A 386 2.45 1.84 15.15
C ASN A 386 1.84 1.68 13.76
N ASN A 387 0.57 2.07 13.64
CA ASN A 387 -0.22 1.92 12.44
C ASN A 387 0.13 3.02 11.44
N THR A 388 0.03 2.64 10.18
CA THR A 388 0.12 3.56 9.05
C THR A 388 -1.12 3.39 8.20
N SER A 389 -1.73 4.50 7.78
CA SER A 389 -2.88 4.49 6.89
C SER A 389 -2.67 5.47 5.74
N VAL A 390 -2.97 5.04 4.52
CA VAL A 390 -3.02 5.92 3.35
C VAL A 390 -4.34 5.70 2.64
N SER A 391 -5.06 6.78 2.34
CA SER A 391 -6.27 6.74 1.53
C SER A 391 -6.17 7.68 0.32
N VAL A 392 -6.70 7.27 -0.83
CA VAL A 392 -6.72 8.06 -2.06
C VAL A 392 -8.11 8.03 -2.67
N ALA A 393 -8.79 9.18 -2.75
CA ALA A 393 -10.15 9.30 -3.25
C ALA A 393 -10.25 9.13 -4.78
N GLU A 394 -11.41 8.65 -5.27
CA GLU A 394 -11.67 8.32 -6.69
C GLU A 394 -11.29 9.42 -7.69
N SER A 395 -11.56 10.68 -7.32
CA SER A 395 -11.32 11.85 -8.19
C SER A 395 -9.87 12.34 -8.19
N SER A 396 -8.98 11.64 -7.48
CA SER A 396 -7.61 12.09 -7.23
C SER A 396 -6.57 11.30 -7.99
N THR A 397 -5.43 11.93 -8.23
CA THR A 397 -4.34 11.37 -9.03
C THR A 397 -2.99 11.57 -8.33
N ILE A 398 -2.21 10.49 -8.26
CA ILE A 398 -0.83 10.47 -7.81
C ILE A 398 -0.01 9.91 -8.95
N THR A 399 0.96 10.68 -9.44
CA THR A 399 1.85 10.27 -10.52
C THR A 399 3.28 10.49 -10.10
N SER A 400 4.06 9.41 -10.09
CA SER A 400 5.49 9.42 -9.85
C SER A 400 6.21 8.94 -11.11
N SER A 401 7.27 9.64 -11.50
CA SER A 401 8.02 9.37 -12.72
C SER A 401 9.52 9.50 -12.48
N GLY A 402 10.31 8.71 -13.22
CA GLY A 402 11.75 8.56 -13.01
C GLY A 402 12.14 7.15 -12.58
N ALA A 403 13.43 6.84 -12.70
CA ALA A 403 13.96 5.52 -12.37
C ALA A 403 13.80 5.23 -10.86
N GLY A 404 13.12 4.13 -10.51
CA GLY A 404 12.85 3.74 -9.11
C GLY A 404 11.89 4.66 -8.37
N ALA A 405 11.12 5.49 -9.08
CA ALA A 405 10.14 6.38 -8.46
C ALA A 405 8.88 5.62 -8.01
N VAL A 406 8.46 5.81 -6.76
CA VAL A 406 7.36 5.08 -6.13
C VAL A 406 6.08 5.91 -6.16
N GLY A 407 4.95 5.32 -6.53
CA GLY A 407 3.66 6.02 -6.50
C GLY A 407 3.26 6.37 -5.05
N LEU A 408 3.20 5.34 -4.22
CA LEU A 408 2.79 5.42 -2.82
C LEU A 408 3.58 4.41 -2.00
N ALA A 409 4.06 4.82 -0.83
CA ALA A 409 4.64 3.94 0.17
C ALA A 409 4.01 4.15 1.55
N ALA A 410 3.63 3.07 2.20
CA ALA A 410 3.09 3.07 3.56
C ALA A 410 3.86 2.05 4.39
N VAL A 411 4.50 2.52 5.48
CA VAL A 411 5.38 1.70 6.32
C VAL A 411 4.95 1.80 7.77
N GLY A 412 4.56 0.67 8.37
CA GLY A 412 4.13 0.57 9.76
C GLY A 412 4.66 -0.69 10.45
N ASN A 413 4.54 -0.72 11.79
CA ASN A 413 5.03 -1.83 12.62
C ASN A 413 3.92 -2.61 13.34
N THR A 414 2.71 -2.06 13.44
CA THR A 414 1.54 -2.75 14.04
C THR A 414 0.48 -3.11 13.00
N SER A 415 0.15 -2.17 12.11
CA SER A 415 -0.70 -2.40 10.94
C SER A 415 -0.43 -1.36 9.85
N VAL A 416 -0.71 -1.72 8.60
CA VAL A 416 -0.68 -0.81 7.45
C VAL A 416 -1.98 -1.00 6.69
N THR A 417 -2.70 0.09 6.47
CA THR A 417 -3.93 0.14 5.67
C THR A 417 -3.70 1.04 4.47
N VAL A 418 -3.93 0.54 3.27
CA VAL A 418 -3.83 1.32 2.02
C VAL A 418 -5.14 1.15 1.25
N ASP A 419 -5.86 2.26 1.11
CA ASP A 419 -7.17 2.34 0.44
C ASP A 419 -7.05 3.30 -0.76
N ILE A 420 -7.20 2.80 -1.97
CA ILE A 420 -6.91 3.56 -3.19
C ILE A 420 -8.11 3.48 -4.12
N ASP A 421 -9.04 4.42 -4.02
CA ASP A 421 -10.12 4.63 -5.00
C ASP A 421 -9.67 5.48 -6.20
N GLY A 422 -8.69 6.37 -5.97
CA GLY A 422 -8.12 7.25 -6.99
C GLY A 422 -7.14 6.56 -7.93
N THR A 423 -6.38 7.34 -8.68
CA THR A 423 -5.34 6.81 -9.59
C THR A 423 -3.97 6.99 -8.97
N VAL A 424 -3.21 5.91 -8.85
CA VAL A 424 -1.79 5.95 -8.49
C VAL A 424 -0.96 5.32 -9.60
N THR A 425 0.09 6.03 -10.02
CA THR A 425 1.01 5.62 -11.07
C THR A 425 2.45 5.78 -10.56
N GLY A 426 3.25 4.73 -10.69
CA GLY A 426 4.67 4.72 -10.36
C GLY A 426 5.56 4.79 -11.62
N GLY A 427 6.86 5.03 -11.43
CA GLY A 427 7.81 5.27 -12.53
C GLY A 427 8.31 3.98 -13.21
N ASP A 428 9.35 4.12 -14.06
CA ASP A 428 9.91 3.06 -14.95
C ASP A 428 10.39 1.77 -14.24
N ALA A 429 10.41 1.75 -12.89
CA ALA A 429 10.83 0.63 -12.05
C ALA A 429 10.25 0.72 -10.61
N GLY A 430 9.24 1.55 -10.38
CA GLY A 430 8.74 1.80 -9.02
C GLY A 430 7.23 1.75 -8.96
N ASP A 431 6.77 1.07 -7.92
CA ASP A 431 5.43 0.47 -7.85
C ASP A 431 4.54 1.29 -6.91
N VAL A 432 3.32 0.80 -6.62
CA VAL A 432 2.76 1.06 -5.30
C VAL A 432 3.41 0.07 -4.35
N ASP A 433 4.24 0.61 -3.47
CA ASP A 433 5.15 -0.17 -2.67
C ASP A 433 4.68 -0.19 -1.21
N VAL A 434 4.01 -1.27 -0.81
CA VAL A 434 3.46 -1.39 0.54
C VAL A 434 4.43 -2.20 1.40
N PHE A 435 5.42 -1.52 1.98
CA PHE A 435 6.36 -2.16 2.91
C PHE A 435 5.78 -2.31 4.32
N TYR A 436 5.93 -3.47 4.94
CA TYR A 436 5.45 -3.69 6.31
C TYR A 436 6.51 -4.33 7.21
N ARG A 437 6.41 -4.05 8.51
CA ARG A 437 7.36 -4.55 9.51
C ARG A 437 6.83 -5.69 10.38
N ARG A 438 5.50 -5.88 10.51
CA ARG A 438 4.79 -6.96 11.23
C ARG A 438 3.25 -6.74 11.18
N ASN A 439 2.45 -7.81 11.02
CA ASN A 439 0.97 -7.87 11.05
C ASN A 439 0.25 -6.84 10.16
N THR A 440 -0.28 -7.24 9.00
CA THR A 440 -0.84 -6.27 8.04
C THR A 440 -2.11 -6.73 7.33
N SER A 441 -3.04 -5.79 7.09
CA SER A 441 -4.24 -5.99 6.27
C SER A 441 -4.32 -4.84 5.26
N VAL A 442 -3.84 -5.05 4.04
CA VAL A 442 -4.06 -4.15 2.90
C VAL A 442 -5.52 -4.28 2.47
N THR A 443 -6.32 -3.30 2.83
CA THR A 443 -7.77 -3.28 2.58
C THR A 443 -8.09 -2.09 1.70
N GLY A 444 -8.54 -2.31 0.46
CA GLY A 444 -9.12 -1.24 -0.36
C GLY A 444 -8.34 -0.81 -1.61
N VAL A 445 -7.51 -1.65 -2.25
CA VAL A 445 -6.96 -1.23 -3.56
C VAL A 445 -8.11 -1.28 -4.58
N THR A 446 -8.57 -0.11 -5.04
CA THR A 446 -9.75 0.12 -5.88
C THR A 446 -9.38 0.75 -7.25
N ARG A 447 -8.17 1.27 -7.46
CA ARG A 447 -7.60 1.54 -8.80
C ARG A 447 -6.09 1.79 -8.74
N LEU A 448 -5.30 0.99 -9.43
CA LEU A 448 -3.86 1.14 -9.60
C LEU A 448 -3.53 1.12 -11.09
N VAL A 449 -3.20 2.28 -11.65
CA VAL A 449 -2.92 2.38 -13.09
C VAL A 449 -1.42 2.52 -13.31
N SER A 450 -0.85 1.45 -13.87
CA SER A 450 0.45 1.33 -14.53
C SER A 450 1.70 1.55 -13.67
N ALA A 451 2.53 0.51 -13.55
CA ALA A 451 3.98 0.66 -13.56
C ALA A 451 4.44 0.64 -15.03
N GLY A 452 5.09 1.72 -15.48
CA GLY A 452 5.81 1.68 -16.76
C GLY A 452 7.08 0.83 -16.60
N GLY A 453 7.42 -0.02 -17.57
CA GLY A 453 8.63 -0.85 -17.51
C GLY A 453 8.48 -2.16 -16.72
N ASN A 454 9.59 -2.80 -16.35
CA ASN A 454 9.63 -4.11 -15.65
C ASN A 454 9.16 -4.04 -14.15
N GLY A 455 8.35 -3.07 -13.77
CA GLY A 455 7.89 -2.83 -12.38
C GLY A 455 6.68 -3.69 -11.98
N SER A 456 6.44 -3.82 -10.67
CA SER A 456 5.29 -4.51 -10.08
C SER A 456 4.06 -3.60 -9.91
N GLY A 457 2.86 -4.16 -9.92
CA GLY A 457 1.66 -3.41 -9.50
C GLY A 457 1.64 -3.17 -7.99
N VAL A 458 1.62 -4.23 -7.21
CA VAL A 458 1.61 -4.20 -5.75
C VAL A 458 2.78 -5.02 -5.22
N LEU A 459 3.72 -4.37 -4.53
CA LEU A 459 4.78 -5.06 -3.79
C LEU A 459 4.40 -5.21 -2.31
N VAL A 460 4.51 -6.44 -1.80
CA VAL A 460 4.10 -6.87 -0.46
C VAL A 460 5.27 -7.58 0.22
N GLY A 461 6.27 -6.85 0.71
CA GLY A 461 7.49 -7.47 1.25
C GLY A 461 8.26 -6.67 2.29
N SER A 462 9.33 -7.29 2.81
CA SER A 462 10.32 -6.71 3.72
C SER A 462 11.57 -6.24 2.96
N GLY A 463 11.38 -5.44 1.90
CA GLY A 463 12.46 -4.88 1.11
C GLY A 463 12.98 -3.58 1.71
N ALA A 464 14.27 -3.31 1.56
CA ALA A 464 14.90 -2.08 2.07
C ALA A 464 14.65 -0.90 1.13
N PHE A 465 14.03 0.18 1.62
CA PHE A 465 14.11 1.50 0.98
C PHE A 465 15.48 2.15 1.29
N ASP A 466 16.10 2.68 0.23
CA ASP A 466 17.48 3.18 0.10
C ASP A 466 18.07 3.92 1.33
N GLY A 467 19.27 3.49 1.76
CA GLY A 467 20.20 4.28 2.58
C GLY A 467 20.22 4.04 4.10
N SER A 468 19.33 3.23 4.67
CA SER A 468 19.34 2.85 6.09
C SER A 468 19.81 1.39 6.25
N THR A 469 20.99 1.17 6.82
CA THR A 469 21.69 -0.12 7.00
C THR A 469 21.02 -1.14 7.95
N ASP A 470 19.71 -1.07 8.17
CA ASP A 470 19.03 -2.03 9.04
C ASP A 470 18.41 -3.14 8.21
N ALA A 471 19.07 -4.30 8.23
CA ALA A 471 18.57 -5.56 7.71
C ALA A 471 17.16 -5.81 8.29
N PHE A 472 16.15 -5.77 7.42
CA PHE A 472 14.77 -6.03 7.79
C PHE A 472 14.54 -7.55 7.80
N THR A 473 14.19 -8.11 8.96
CA THR A 473 13.96 -9.54 9.14
C THR A 473 12.60 -9.92 8.52
N ALA A 474 12.59 -10.97 7.69
CA ALA A 474 11.39 -11.55 7.06
C ALA A 474 10.21 -11.65 8.04
N ASN A 475 9.04 -11.18 7.61
CA ASN A 475 7.80 -11.21 8.37
C ASN A 475 7.25 -12.65 8.43
N THR A 476 6.86 -13.11 9.61
CA THR A 476 6.22 -14.44 9.83
C THR A 476 4.71 -14.36 10.06
N ASN A 477 4.09 -13.20 9.82
CA ASN A 477 2.67 -12.95 10.14
C ASN A 477 1.82 -12.70 8.90
N PRO A 478 0.53 -13.14 8.90
CA PRO A 478 -0.33 -13.07 7.73
C PRO A 478 -0.53 -11.64 7.21
N VAL A 479 -0.52 -11.50 5.88
CA VAL A 479 -0.86 -10.29 5.13
C VAL A 479 -2.14 -10.53 4.34
N THR A 480 -3.03 -9.55 4.25
CA THR A 480 -4.20 -9.63 3.35
C THR A 480 -4.12 -8.54 2.29
N VAL A 481 -4.35 -8.86 1.02
CA VAL A 481 -4.46 -7.93 -0.12
C VAL A 481 -5.88 -8.02 -0.67
N ASN A 482 -6.61 -6.92 -0.67
CA ASN A 482 -7.97 -6.86 -1.25
C ASN A 482 -7.95 -6.07 -2.56
N VAL A 483 -8.21 -6.76 -3.67
CA VAL A 483 -8.40 -6.18 -5.02
C VAL A 483 -9.91 -6.13 -5.27
N ASN A 484 -10.54 -5.00 -4.92
CA ASN A 484 -12.00 -4.84 -4.97
C ASN A 484 -12.55 -4.89 -6.41
N ALA A 485 -13.86 -5.06 -6.59
CA ALA A 485 -14.48 -5.24 -7.92
C ALA A 485 -14.21 -4.11 -8.94
N THR A 486 -13.96 -2.89 -8.47
CA THR A 486 -13.63 -1.73 -9.29
C THR A 486 -12.12 -1.51 -9.45
N ALA A 487 -11.32 -2.32 -8.74
CA ALA A 487 -9.87 -2.32 -8.81
C ALA A 487 -9.35 -2.75 -10.16
N ASP A 488 -8.24 -2.13 -10.52
CA ASP A 488 -7.42 -2.46 -11.67
C ASP A 488 -5.99 -2.46 -11.15
N VAL A 489 -5.29 -3.59 -11.20
CA VAL A 489 -3.88 -3.74 -10.83
C VAL A 489 -3.16 -4.13 -12.11
N SER A 490 -2.50 -3.18 -12.75
CA SER A 490 -1.86 -3.41 -14.05
C SER A 490 -0.36 -3.10 -14.02
N ALA A 491 0.44 -4.09 -14.42
CA ALA A 491 1.84 -3.90 -14.82
C ALA A 491 1.94 -3.94 -16.35
N ASP A 492 2.62 -2.96 -16.97
CA ASP A 492 2.84 -2.94 -18.43
C ASP A 492 3.71 -4.13 -18.89
N SER A 493 4.54 -4.66 -17.98
CA SER A 493 5.30 -5.91 -18.11
C SER A 493 5.80 -6.40 -16.75
N GLY A 494 5.57 -7.67 -16.39
CA GLY A 494 6.10 -8.26 -15.16
C GLY A 494 5.01 -8.72 -14.20
N TYR A 495 5.15 -8.39 -12.92
CA TYR A 495 4.30 -8.90 -11.85
C TYR A 495 3.17 -7.92 -11.54
N GLY A 496 1.94 -8.41 -11.45
CA GLY A 496 0.82 -7.64 -10.92
C GLY A 496 0.90 -7.53 -9.39
N ILE A 497 1.22 -8.63 -8.71
CA ILE A 497 1.38 -8.71 -7.25
C ILE A 497 2.63 -9.53 -6.94
N ILE A 498 3.50 -9.02 -6.06
CA ILE A 498 4.67 -9.76 -5.55
C ILE A 498 4.65 -9.74 -4.03
N ALA A 499 4.95 -10.87 -3.40
CA ALA A 499 5.39 -10.92 -2.01
C ALA A 499 6.83 -11.45 -1.91
N GLU A 500 7.53 -11.03 -0.86
CA GLU A 500 8.93 -11.43 -0.65
C GLU A 500 9.09 -12.59 0.36
N SER A 501 8.11 -12.76 1.28
CA SER A 501 8.01 -13.85 2.26
C SER A 501 6.80 -13.66 3.19
N GLY A 502 6.43 -14.71 3.92
CA GLY A 502 5.35 -14.77 4.90
C GLY A 502 4.00 -15.09 4.26
N ASN A 503 3.03 -15.51 5.08
CA ASN A 503 1.70 -15.90 4.60
C ASN A 503 0.93 -14.70 4.03
N VAL A 504 0.38 -14.82 2.82
CA VAL A 504 -0.35 -13.79 2.09
C VAL A 504 -1.72 -14.31 1.67
N THR A 505 -2.77 -13.53 1.93
CA THR A 505 -4.12 -13.79 1.46
C THR A 505 -4.53 -12.74 0.43
N ILE A 506 -4.72 -13.11 -0.82
CA ILE A 506 -5.24 -12.24 -1.89
C ILE A 506 -6.74 -12.48 -2.05
N ASN A 507 -7.55 -11.44 -1.89
CA ASN A 507 -8.97 -11.43 -2.24
C ASN A 507 -9.16 -10.68 -3.55
N HIS A 508 -9.31 -11.42 -4.64
CA HIS A 508 -9.34 -10.92 -6.01
C HIS A 508 -10.77 -10.85 -6.54
N GLN A 509 -11.26 -9.61 -6.73
CA GLN A 509 -12.56 -9.28 -7.31
C GLN A 509 -12.48 -8.31 -8.50
N GLY A 510 -11.38 -7.53 -8.62
CA GLY A 510 -11.12 -6.59 -9.71
C GLY A 510 -10.23 -7.14 -10.82
N ALA A 511 -9.74 -6.28 -11.71
CA ALA A 511 -8.77 -6.65 -12.74
C ALA A 511 -7.36 -6.74 -12.16
N VAL A 512 -6.62 -7.80 -12.52
CA VAL A 512 -5.19 -7.96 -12.26
C VAL A 512 -4.51 -8.35 -13.57
N ALA A 513 -3.45 -7.64 -13.96
CA ALA A 513 -2.63 -7.96 -15.13
C ALA A 513 -1.16 -8.15 -14.72
N GLY A 514 -0.54 -9.24 -15.19
CA GLY A 514 0.82 -9.67 -14.82
C GLY A 514 0.85 -10.85 -13.84
N PHE A 515 2.04 -11.28 -13.41
CA PHE A 515 2.23 -12.42 -12.50
C PHE A 515 1.77 -12.12 -11.06
N ILE A 516 1.25 -13.12 -10.36
CA ILE A 516 1.12 -13.14 -8.90
C ILE A 516 2.21 -14.09 -8.38
N ASP A 517 3.16 -13.57 -7.59
CA ASP A 517 4.30 -14.32 -7.05
C ASP A 517 4.41 -14.10 -5.54
N LEU A 518 4.19 -15.14 -4.73
CA LEU A 518 4.03 -15.00 -3.28
C LEU A 518 5.24 -15.44 -2.46
N ALA A 519 6.27 -15.99 -3.12
CA ALA A 519 7.50 -16.44 -2.51
C ALA A 519 7.28 -17.50 -1.40
N SER A 520 7.88 -17.36 -0.23
CA SER A 520 7.76 -18.38 0.83
C SER A 520 6.66 -18.03 1.83
N GLY A 521 5.72 -18.91 2.14
CA GLY A 521 4.62 -18.68 3.08
C GLY A 521 3.49 -19.69 2.87
N ASP A 522 2.56 -19.82 3.83
CA ASP A 522 1.30 -20.53 3.52
C ASP A 522 0.30 -19.50 2.97
N ASP A 523 0.21 -19.43 1.65
CA ASP A 523 -0.49 -18.37 0.94
C ASP A 523 -1.89 -18.80 0.48
N VAL A 524 -2.77 -17.83 0.28
CA VAL A 524 -4.17 -18.04 -0.09
C VAL A 524 -4.57 -17.06 -1.17
N TRP A 525 -4.93 -17.53 -2.36
CA TRP A 525 -5.52 -16.72 -3.42
C TRP A 525 -7.01 -17.05 -3.60
N ASN A 526 -7.87 -16.08 -3.30
CA ASN A 526 -9.32 -16.16 -3.49
C ASN A 526 -9.72 -15.34 -4.73
N TRP A 527 -9.82 -16.00 -5.88
CA TRP A 527 -10.31 -15.38 -7.11
C TRP A 527 -11.82 -15.61 -7.23
N THR A 528 -12.59 -14.53 -7.06
CA THR A 528 -14.06 -14.59 -6.91
C THR A 528 -14.82 -13.77 -7.96
N ALA A 529 -14.14 -12.82 -8.61
CA ALA A 529 -14.65 -11.98 -9.70
C ALA A 529 -13.48 -11.27 -10.41
N GLY A 530 -13.79 -10.49 -11.46
CA GLY A 530 -12.80 -9.68 -12.19
C GLY A 530 -11.99 -10.48 -13.21
N SER A 531 -10.97 -9.86 -13.81
CA SER A 531 -10.08 -10.51 -14.80
C SER A 531 -8.68 -10.78 -14.23
N PHE A 532 -8.04 -11.81 -14.78
CA PHE A 532 -6.62 -12.10 -14.59
C PHE A 532 -5.95 -12.22 -15.96
N ASP A 533 -5.41 -11.10 -16.44
CA ASP A 533 -4.96 -11.00 -17.83
C ASP A 533 -3.46 -11.30 -17.95
N THR A 534 -3.13 -12.33 -18.73
CA THR A 534 -1.75 -12.66 -19.19
C THR A 534 -0.74 -12.99 -18.07
N GLY A 535 -1.23 -13.38 -16.90
CA GLY A 535 -0.42 -13.72 -15.72
C GLY A 535 -0.37 -15.22 -15.40
N SER A 536 0.57 -15.57 -14.52
CA SER A 536 0.62 -16.86 -13.81
C SER A 536 0.47 -16.61 -12.32
N PHE A 537 -0.10 -17.58 -11.62
CA PHE A 537 -0.05 -17.65 -10.16
C PHE A 537 1.12 -18.56 -9.75
N LEU A 538 1.98 -18.05 -8.88
CA LEU A 538 3.12 -18.74 -8.30
C LEU A 538 2.99 -18.63 -6.77
N GLY A 539 2.62 -19.72 -6.10
CA GLY A 539 2.52 -19.79 -4.63
C GLY A 539 3.90 -19.69 -3.99
N GLY A 540 4.73 -20.71 -4.23
CA GLY A 540 6.15 -20.71 -3.89
C GLY A 540 6.48 -21.74 -2.81
N ASP A 541 7.29 -21.39 -1.82
CA ASP A 541 7.67 -22.35 -0.77
C ASP A 541 6.64 -22.28 0.40
N GLY A 542 5.79 -23.28 0.58
CA GLY A 542 4.86 -23.37 1.72
C GLY A 542 3.62 -24.19 1.43
N SER A 543 2.58 -24.12 2.26
CA SER A 543 1.29 -24.77 1.96
C SER A 543 0.30 -23.77 1.36
N ASP A 544 0.25 -23.70 0.04
CA ASP A 544 -0.49 -22.68 -0.70
C ASP A 544 -1.90 -23.14 -1.08
N THR A 545 -2.82 -22.20 -1.20
CA THR A 545 -4.21 -22.49 -1.55
C THR A 545 -4.74 -21.52 -2.60
N ALA A 546 -5.13 -22.02 -3.77
CA ALA A 546 -5.85 -21.26 -4.78
C ALA A 546 -7.33 -21.66 -4.81
N ASN A 547 -8.22 -20.72 -4.50
CA ASN A 547 -9.67 -20.85 -4.57
C ASN A 547 -10.22 -20.05 -5.76
N ILE A 548 -10.60 -20.76 -6.83
CA ILE A 548 -11.12 -20.16 -8.05
C ILE A 548 -12.63 -20.37 -8.12
N SER A 549 -13.39 -19.28 -8.03
CA SER A 549 -14.86 -19.29 -7.97
C SER A 549 -15.47 -18.07 -8.67
N GLY A 550 -16.73 -18.13 -9.07
CA GLY A 550 -17.48 -16.95 -9.54
C GLY A 550 -17.02 -16.29 -10.85
N ILE A 551 -15.98 -16.83 -11.52
CA ILE A 551 -15.45 -16.36 -12.80
C ILE A 551 -16.03 -17.10 -14.01
N GLY A 552 -15.92 -16.50 -15.20
CA GLY A 552 -16.33 -17.12 -16.46
C GLY A 552 -15.21 -17.90 -17.15
N ALA A 553 -15.59 -18.67 -18.19
CA ALA A 553 -14.66 -19.49 -18.96
C ALA A 553 -13.59 -18.66 -19.71
N THR A 554 -13.94 -17.43 -20.12
CA THR A 554 -13.00 -16.56 -20.86
C THR A 554 -11.89 -16.08 -19.94
N GLU A 555 -12.25 -15.71 -18.71
CA GLU A 555 -11.32 -15.28 -17.68
C GLU A 555 -10.38 -16.41 -17.27
N LEU A 556 -10.89 -17.62 -17.02
CA LEU A 556 -10.04 -18.77 -16.69
C LEU A 556 -9.04 -19.10 -17.80
N SER A 557 -9.48 -19.01 -19.07
CA SER A 557 -8.61 -19.29 -20.23
C SER A 557 -7.52 -18.24 -20.46
N ALA A 558 -7.58 -17.09 -19.79
CA ALA A 558 -6.56 -16.05 -19.86
C ALA A 558 -5.36 -16.33 -18.94
N VAL A 559 -5.50 -17.25 -17.99
CA VAL A 559 -4.44 -17.68 -17.07
C VAL A 559 -3.43 -18.54 -17.82
N VAL A 560 -2.14 -18.23 -17.64
CA VAL A 560 -1.06 -18.97 -18.30
C VAL A 560 -0.68 -20.23 -17.52
N LEU A 561 -0.48 -20.10 -16.21
CA LEU A 561 0.00 -21.17 -15.33
C LEU A 561 -0.54 -20.98 -13.91
N LEU A 562 -0.92 -22.10 -13.28
CA LEU A 562 -1.17 -22.22 -11.85
C LEU A 562 -0.09 -23.12 -11.24
N ASP A 563 0.79 -22.54 -10.44
CA ASP A 563 1.90 -23.22 -9.78
C ASP A 563 1.71 -23.09 -8.27
N GLY A 564 1.50 -24.22 -7.57
CA GLY A 564 1.45 -24.21 -6.10
C GLY A 564 2.81 -23.88 -5.50
N GLY A 565 3.89 -24.25 -6.19
CA GLY A 565 5.24 -23.76 -5.95
C GLY A 565 6.27 -24.85 -5.75
N ASP A 566 6.20 -25.62 -4.66
CA ASP A 566 7.24 -26.57 -4.30
C ASP A 566 7.21 -27.86 -5.16
N ASP A 567 7.18 -29.07 -4.59
CA ASP A 567 7.02 -30.30 -5.37
C ASP A 567 5.55 -30.76 -5.40
N VAL A 568 5.30 -32.07 -5.57
CA VAL A 568 3.94 -32.64 -5.54
C VAL A 568 3.89 -33.69 -4.40
N ASP A 569 4.82 -33.59 -3.43
CA ASP A 569 5.01 -34.58 -2.37
C ASP A 569 4.76 -33.96 -0.99
N SER A 570 3.61 -34.30 -0.42
CA SER A 570 3.20 -33.87 0.92
C SER A 570 4.12 -34.37 2.05
N ALA A 571 5.09 -35.26 1.77
CA ALA A 571 6.01 -35.80 2.77
C ALA A 571 6.90 -34.73 3.43
N ASN A 572 7.15 -33.61 2.75
CA ASN A 572 7.90 -32.48 3.28
C ASN A 572 7.06 -31.60 4.24
N GLY A 573 5.73 -31.77 4.25
CA GLY A 573 4.77 -31.05 5.08
C GLY A 573 4.27 -29.72 4.48
N MET A 574 4.69 -29.39 3.27
CA MET A 574 4.15 -28.33 2.41
C MET A 574 3.09 -29.00 1.52
N VAL A 575 1.87 -28.48 1.55
CA VAL A 575 0.71 -29.11 0.88
C VAL A 575 -0.10 -28.04 0.18
N ASP A 576 -0.01 -28.03 -1.14
CA ASP A 576 -0.68 -27.10 -2.02
C ASP A 576 -2.06 -27.61 -2.43
N THR A 577 -3.04 -26.70 -2.44
CA THR A 577 -4.44 -27.00 -2.73
C THR A 577 -5.03 -26.08 -3.80
N LEU A 578 -5.46 -26.67 -4.91
CA LEU A 578 -6.20 -25.97 -5.96
C LEU A 578 -7.68 -26.37 -5.96
N ASN A 579 -8.56 -25.39 -5.79
CA ASN A 579 -10.00 -25.57 -5.77
C ASN A 579 -10.67 -24.85 -6.95
N TYR A 580 -11.31 -25.63 -7.83
CA TYR A 580 -12.26 -25.16 -8.82
C TYR A 580 -13.68 -25.28 -8.27
N ASP A 581 -14.28 -24.15 -7.88
CA ASP A 581 -15.53 -24.09 -7.13
C ASP A 581 -16.65 -23.44 -7.96
N GLY A 582 -17.58 -24.27 -8.46
CA GLY A 582 -18.78 -23.82 -9.16
C GLY A 582 -18.53 -23.10 -10.50
N ILE A 583 -17.32 -23.19 -11.06
CA ILE A 583 -16.96 -22.54 -12.33
C ILE A 583 -17.13 -23.45 -13.55
N THR A 584 -17.11 -22.88 -14.76
CA THR A 584 -17.05 -23.64 -16.00
C THR A 584 -15.96 -23.08 -16.90
N GLY A 585 -15.06 -23.92 -17.41
CA GLY A 585 -13.99 -23.49 -18.30
C GLY A 585 -12.91 -24.56 -18.50
N ASP A 586 -11.87 -24.20 -19.24
CA ASP A 586 -10.71 -25.05 -19.45
C ASP A 586 -9.66 -24.72 -18.38
N ALA A 587 -9.16 -25.75 -17.67
CA ALA A 587 -8.07 -25.59 -16.74
C ALA A 587 -6.82 -25.08 -17.48
N PRO A 588 -6.12 -24.07 -16.95
CA PRO A 588 -4.83 -23.64 -17.49
C PRO A 588 -3.76 -24.72 -17.26
N ASP A 589 -2.51 -24.45 -17.68
CA ASP A 589 -1.39 -25.30 -17.28
C ASP A 589 -1.26 -25.29 -15.76
N MET A 590 -0.96 -26.45 -15.18
CA MET A 590 -0.90 -26.67 -13.73
C MET A 590 0.35 -27.47 -13.37
N MET A 591 0.98 -27.13 -12.24
CA MET A 591 2.08 -27.89 -11.65
C MET A 591 2.14 -27.67 -10.13
N ASN A 592 2.81 -28.60 -9.44
CA ASN A 592 3.07 -28.51 -7.99
C ASN A 592 1.78 -28.33 -7.17
N TRP A 593 0.84 -29.28 -7.30
CA TRP A 593 -0.42 -29.27 -6.54
C TRP A 593 -0.68 -30.65 -5.92
N GLU A 594 -0.46 -30.84 -4.63
CA GLU A 594 -0.78 -32.10 -3.93
C GLU A 594 -2.28 -32.40 -4.03
N LEU A 595 -3.13 -31.38 -3.87
CA LEU A 595 -4.58 -31.53 -3.85
C LEU A 595 -5.24 -30.69 -4.95
N THR A 596 -5.88 -31.36 -5.92
CA THR A 596 -6.72 -30.70 -6.93
C THR A 596 -8.18 -31.07 -6.71
N ASN A 597 -9.07 -30.09 -6.60
CA ASN A 597 -10.48 -30.31 -6.31
C ASN A 597 -11.40 -29.65 -7.34
N VAL A 598 -12.37 -30.42 -7.86
CA VAL A 598 -13.45 -29.96 -8.73
C VAL A 598 -14.77 -30.14 -7.96
N ILE A 599 -15.33 -29.02 -7.49
CA ILE A 599 -16.37 -29.04 -6.45
C ILE A 599 -17.53 -28.08 -6.73
N ASN A 600 -18.64 -28.29 -6.01
CA ASN A 600 -19.84 -27.45 -5.97
C ASN A 600 -20.46 -27.19 -7.34
N GLY A 601 -20.41 -28.17 -8.24
CA GLY A 601 -21.00 -28.07 -9.58
C GLY A 601 -20.06 -27.46 -10.61
N ALA A 602 -18.75 -27.44 -10.34
CA ALA A 602 -17.76 -27.05 -11.32
C ALA A 602 -17.77 -27.99 -12.54
N ASN A 603 -17.47 -27.44 -13.72
CA ASN A 603 -17.34 -28.17 -14.98
C ASN A 603 -16.03 -27.75 -15.66
N VAL A 604 -14.97 -28.51 -15.41
CA VAL A 604 -13.59 -28.14 -15.75
C VAL A 604 -13.01 -29.10 -16.78
N THR A 605 -12.48 -28.57 -17.88
CA THR A 605 -11.76 -29.36 -18.89
C THR A 605 -10.27 -29.41 -18.58
N PHE A 606 -9.72 -30.62 -18.44
CA PHE A 606 -8.29 -30.85 -18.34
C PHE A 606 -7.75 -31.25 -19.72
N ALA A 607 -7.07 -30.32 -20.39
CA ALA A 607 -6.52 -30.52 -21.73
C ALA A 607 -5.08 -31.04 -21.73
N ASN A 608 -4.32 -30.76 -20.66
CA ASN A 608 -2.90 -31.06 -20.55
C ASN A 608 -2.65 -32.00 -19.36
N ASN A 609 -1.59 -32.79 -19.46
CA ASN A 609 -1.16 -33.66 -18.36
C ASN A 609 -0.78 -32.82 -17.14
N PHE A 610 -1.07 -33.34 -15.97
CA PHE A 610 -0.66 -32.72 -14.70
C PHE A 610 -0.36 -33.79 -13.65
N GLU A 611 0.38 -33.38 -12.64
CA GLU A 611 0.76 -34.20 -11.49
C GLU A 611 0.04 -33.68 -10.25
N THR A 612 -0.48 -34.59 -9.44
CA THR A 612 -1.13 -34.31 -8.15
C THR A 612 -0.99 -35.53 -7.24
N GLU A 613 -1.18 -35.40 -5.93
CA GLU A 613 -1.37 -36.60 -5.10
C GLU A 613 -2.80 -37.11 -5.23
N ILE A 614 -3.77 -36.18 -5.17
CA ILE A 614 -5.20 -36.50 -5.22
C ILE A 614 -5.97 -35.48 -6.05
N LEU A 615 -6.65 -35.98 -7.09
CA LEU A 615 -7.75 -35.27 -7.74
C LEU A 615 -9.10 -35.71 -7.13
N THR A 616 -9.86 -34.77 -6.58
CA THR A 616 -11.24 -35.01 -6.12
C THR A 616 -12.25 -34.36 -7.06
N ASN A 617 -13.24 -35.13 -7.52
CA ASN A 617 -14.39 -34.63 -8.29
C ASN A 617 -15.68 -34.93 -7.52
N ASP A 618 -16.35 -33.90 -7.00
CA ASP A 618 -17.52 -34.07 -6.14
C ASP A 618 -18.78 -34.49 -6.91
N SER A 619 -19.78 -34.98 -6.17
CA SER A 619 -21.02 -35.51 -6.75
C SER A 619 -21.84 -34.56 -7.65
N ALA A 620 -21.61 -33.25 -7.56
CA ALA A 620 -22.30 -32.27 -8.38
C ALA A 620 -21.48 -31.85 -9.61
N SER A 621 -20.20 -32.17 -9.64
CA SER A 621 -19.21 -31.61 -10.57
C SER A 621 -18.89 -32.53 -11.73
N THR A 622 -18.27 -31.94 -12.75
CA THR A 622 -17.82 -32.62 -13.97
C THR A 622 -16.35 -32.30 -14.23
N ALA A 623 -15.51 -33.33 -14.28
CA ALA A 623 -14.15 -33.25 -14.79
C ALA A 623 -14.14 -33.78 -16.24
N VAL A 624 -13.92 -32.91 -17.22
CA VAL A 624 -13.80 -33.30 -18.63
C VAL A 624 -12.36 -33.67 -18.91
N LEU A 625 -12.12 -34.91 -19.31
CA LEU A 625 -10.79 -35.47 -19.55
C LEU A 625 -10.53 -35.47 -21.05
N ALA A 626 -9.56 -34.68 -21.52
CA ALA A 626 -9.21 -34.64 -22.94
C ALA A 626 -8.54 -35.93 -23.42
N ASP A 627 -8.49 -36.10 -24.74
CA ASP A 627 -7.80 -37.24 -25.35
C ASP A 627 -6.29 -37.19 -25.07
N ALA A 628 -5.73 -38.35 -24.76
CA ALA A 628 -4.35 -38.59 -24.33
C ALA A 628 -3.95 -37.91 -23.00
N LEU A 629 -4.92 -37.46 -22.19
CA LEU A 629 -4.66 -36.91 -20.86
C LEU A 629 -4.06 -37.98 -19.93
N THR A 630 -3.04 -37.59 -19.18
CA THR A 630 -2.50 -38.36 -18.05
C THR A 630 -2.58 -37.53 -16.77
N ILE A 631 -3.24 -38.08 -15.76
CA ILE A 631 -3.27 -37.56 -14.39
C ILE A 631 -2.31 -38.44 -13.59
N THR A 632 -1.19 -37.91 -13.14
CA THR A 632 -0.33 -38.61 -12.18
C THR A 632 -0.90 -38.37 -10.79
N GLY A 633 -1.24 -39.41 -10.04
CA GLY A 633 -1.93 -39.30 -8.75
C GLY A 633 -3.19 -40.14 -8.63
N ASP A 634 -3.73 -40.22 -7.42
CA ASP A 634 -4.98 -40.89 -7.13
C ASP A 634 -6.18 -40.02 -7.53
N VAL A 635 -7.29 -40.65 -7.96
CA VAL A 635 -8.53 -39.97 -8.31
C VAL A 635 -9.68 -40.48 -7.43
N VAL A 636 -10.40 -39.54 -6.81
CA VAL A 636 -11.66 -39.78 -6.11
C VAL A 636 -12.78 -39.16 -6.93
N ASN A 637 -13.57 -39.99 -7.62
CA ASN A 637 -14.66 -39.52 -8.46
C ASN A 637 -16.03 -39.88 -7.88
N ASP A 638 -16.72 -38.89 -7.32
CA ASP A 638 -18.12 -38.98 -6.92
C ASP A 638 -19.06 -38.27 -7.92
N GLY A 639 -18.52 -37.38 -8.76
CA GLY A 639 -19.21 -36.66 -9.83
C GLY A 639 -19.20 -37.35 -11.18
N THR A 640 -19.06 -36.56 -12.25
CA THR A 640 -18.91 -37.07 -13.62
C THR A 640 -17.49 -36.87 -14.13
N MET A 641 -16.80 -37.96 -14.50
CA MET A 641 -15.66 -37.90 -15.42
C MET A 641 -16.19 -38.01 -16.85
N ASN A 642 -15.92 -37.01 -17.68
CA ASN A 642 -16.40 -36.96 -19.05
C ASN A 642 -15.27 -37.11 -20.06
N MET A 643 -15.27 -38.22 -20.81
CA MET A 643 -14.32 -38.48 -21.89
C MET A 643 -14.95 -38.36 -23.27
N GLN A 644 -16.20 -37.91 -23.38
CA GLN A 644 -16.92 -37.88 -24.64
C GLN A 644 -16.27 -36.93 -25.65
N SER A 645 -15.53 -37.49 -26.60
CA SER A 645 -14.81 -36.73 -27.63
C SER A 645 -15.59 -36.53 -28.93
N GLY A 646 -16.76 -37.17 -29.06
CA GLY A 646 -17.49 -37.28 -30.34
C GLY A 646 -16.88 -38.28 -31.32
N THR A 647 -15.77 -38.91 -30.94
CA THR A 647 -15.16 -40.08 -31.58
C THR A 647 -15.08 -41.22 -30.56
N ALA A 648 -14.92 -42.46 -30.99
CA ALA A 648 -14.84 -43.60 -30.08
C ALA A 648 -13.40 -44.09 -29.90
N THR A 649 -12.46 -43.15 -29.77
CA THR A 649 -11.01 -43.43 -29.74
C THR A 649 -10.27 -42.64 -28.67
N GLY A 650 -10.97 -41.80 -27.91
CA GLY A 650 -10.38 -41.00 -26.86
C GLY A 650 -9.77 -41.86 -25.76
N THR A 651 -8.66 -41.41 -25.21
CA THR A 651 -7.95 -42.11 -24.13
C THR A 651 -7.63 -41.15 -23.00
N ALA A 652 -7.72 -41.62 -21.76
CA ALA A 652 -7.21 -40.91 -20.59
C ALA A 652 -6.58 -41.92 -19.64
N THR A 653 -5.56 -41.50 -18.90
CA THR A 653 -4.83 -42.33 -17.96
C THR A 653 -4.83 -41.70 -16.58
N ILE A 654 -5.20 -42.47 -15.57
CA ILE A 654 -4.96 -42.19 -14.16
C ILE A 654 -3.74 -43.03 -13.77
N ASP A 655 -2.60 -42.38 -13.60
CA ASP A 655 -1.37 -43.00 -13.11
C ASP A 655 -1.37 -43.04 -11.57
N GLY A 656 -2.33 -43.77 -11.03
CA GLY A 656 -2.63 -43.92 -9.61
C GLY A 656 -3.88 -44.78 -9.41
N ASN A 657 -4.49 -44.70 -8.23
CA ASN A 657 -5.71 -45.43 -7.88
C ASN A 657 -6.97 -44.67 -8.28
N LEU A 658 -8.06 -45.39 -8.54
CA LEU A 658 -9.39 -44.82 -8.76
C LEU A 658 -10.37 -45.30 -7.68
N THR A 659 -11.03 -44.35 -7.01
CA THR A 659 -12.08 -44.61 -6.01
C THR A 659 -13.29 -43.71 -6.23
N GLY A 660 -14.36 -43.90 -5.43
CA GLY A 660 -15.58 -43.10 -5.49
C GLY A 660 -16.78 -43.82 -6.14
N ILE A 661 -17.91 -43.13 -6.23
CA ILE A 661 -19.20 -43.70 -6.69
C ILE A 661 -19.82 -42.97 -7.89
N GLY A 662 -19.03 -42.12 -8.56
CA GLY A 662 -19.48 -41.25 -9.64
C GLY A 662 -19.72 -41.95 -10.98
N THR A 663 -19.82 -41.16 -12.04
CA THR A 663 -20.06 -41.60 -13.42
C THR A 663 -18.82 -41.37 -14.28
N LEU A 664 -18.58 -42.26 -15.24
CA LEU A 664 -17.65 -42.14 -16.34
C LEU A 664 -18.45 -42.14 -17.65
N THR A 665 -18.59 -40.98 -18.30
CA THR A 665 -19.27 -40.87 -19.59
C THR A 665 -18.27 -41.04 -20.73
N ILE A 666 -18.56 -41.95 -21.66
CA ILE A 666 -17.69 -42.27 -22.80
C ILE A 666 -18.46 -42.27 -24.11
N SER A 667 -17.77 -42.02 -25.20
CA SER A 667 -18.29 -42.27 -26.55
C SER A 667 -18.04 -43.72 -26.94
N VAL A 668 -18.99 -44.34 -27.64
CA VAL A 668 -18.85 -45.71 -28.14
C VAL A 668 -19.29 -45.81 -29.59
N ASP A 669 -18.56 -46.60 -30.39
CA ASP A 669 -18.96 -47.05 -31.71
C ASP A 669 -19.05 -48.58 -31.73
N VAL A 670 -20.25 -49.09 -31.48
CA VAL A 670 -20.58 -50.52 -31.51
C VAL A 670 -20.78 -51.08 -32.92
N SER A 671 -20.58 -50.26 -33.97
CA SER A 671 -20.66 -50.69 -35.37
C SER A 671 -19.44 -51.53 -35.76
N SER A 672 -19.08 -51.59 -37.04
CA SER A 672 -17.87 -52.28 -37.49
C SER A 672 -16.57 -51.81 -36.84
N ALA A 673 -16.53 -50.59 -36.29
CA ALA A 673 -15.37 -50.04 -35.60
C ALA A 673 -15.09 -50.74 -34.25
N ASN A 674 -16.14 -51.11 -33.50
CA ASN A 674 -16.05 -51.77 -32.19
C ASN A 674 -15.06 -51.07 -31.23
N ALA A 675 -15.18 -49.76 -31.13
CA ALA A 675 -14.28 -48.91 -30.38
C ALA A 675 -15.05 -48.08 -29.35
N ALA A 676 -14.37 -47.60 -28.33
CA ALA A 676 -14.90 -46.67 -27.35
C ALA A 676 -13.78 -45.73 -26.89
N ASP A 677 -14.17 -44.64 -26.23
CA ASP A 677 -13.22 -43.97 -25.36
C ASP A 677 -12.82 -44.91 -24.21
N VAL A 678 -11.55 -44.93 -23.83
CA VAL A 678 -11.00 -45.88 -22.85
C VAL A 678 -10.26 -45.16 -21.73
N LEU A 679 -10.74 -45.32 -20.49
CA LEU A 679 -10.01 -44.93 -19.29
C LEU A 679 -9.01 -46.03 -18.89
N THR A 680 -7.75 -45.65 -18.66
CA THR A 680 -6.72 -46.53 -18.09
C THR A 680 -6.41 -46.11 -16.66
N VAL A 681 -6.45 -47.05 -15.71
CA VAL A 681 -6.02 -46.87 -14.32
C VAL A 681 -4.80 -47.73 -14.10
N THR A 682 -3.65 -47.15 -13.77
CA THR A 682 -2.40 -47.92 -13.59
C THR A 682 -2.34 -48.60 -12.22
N GLY A 683 -2.92 -47.97 -11.19
CA GLY A 683 -3.07 -48.52 -9.84
C GLY A 683 -4.31 -49.39 -9.67
N ASP A 684 -4.83 -49.41 -8.44
CA ASP A 684 -6.01 -50.16 -8.05
C ASP A 684 -7.29 -49.38 -8.34
N SER A 685 -8.34 -50.08 -8.73
CA SER A 685 -9.71 -49.56 -8.78
C SER A 685 -10.54 -50.46 -7.88
N THR A 686 -10.51 -50.21 -6.57
CA THR A 686 -11.12 -51.09 -5.55
C THR A 686 -12.14 -50.35 -4.69
N GLY A 687 -13.33 -50.93 -4.54
CA GLY A 687 -14.41 -50.31 -3.75
C GLY A 687 -15.03 -49.09 -4.42
N ALA A 688 -14.58 -48.75 -5.62
CA ALA A 688 -15.25 -47.80 -6.50
C ALA A 688 -16.60 -48.40 -6.93
N SER A 689 -17.60 -47.60 -7.26
CA SER A 689 -18.82 -48.10 -7.92
C SER A 689 -19.11 -47.23 -9.13
N ILE A 690 -18.07 -46.98 -9.92
CA ILE A 690 -18.12 -46.00 -11.01
C ILE A 690 -19.10 -46.50 -12.07
N VAL A 691 -20.08 -45.68 -12.40
CA VAL A 691 -21.07 -45.95 -13.43
C VAL A 691 -20.45 -45.64 -14.79
N ILE A 692 -20.26 -46.64 -15.65
CA ILE A 692 -19.87 -46.41 -17.05
C ILE A 692 -21.14 -46.10 -17.84
N ASP A 693 -21.24 -44.87 -18.37
CA ASP A 693 -22.38 -44.40 -19.16
C ASP A 693 -21.98 -44.18 -20.63
N PRO A 694 -22.11 -45.21 -21.49
CA PRO A 694 -21.68 -45.15 -22.87
C PRO A 694 -22.71 -44.47 -23.77
N THR A 695 -22.28 -43.48 -24.54
CA THR A 695 -23.10 -42.78 -25.54
C THR A 695 -22.70 -43.21 -26.96
N PRO A 696 -23.61 -43.82 -27.74
CA PRO A 696 -23.32 -44.25 -29.10
C PRO A 696 -23.10 -43.05 -30.04
N ILE A 697 -21.97 -43.01 -30.75
CA ILE A 697 -21.66 -41.94 -31.73
C ILE A 697 -22.33 -42.17 -33.09
N SER A 698 -22.81 -43.39 -33.33
CA SER A 698 -23.49 -43.78 -34.57
C SER A 698 -24.79 -44.53 -34.23
N ALA A 699 -25.77 -44.47 -35.13
CA ALA A 699 -26.99 -45.28 -35.05
C ALA A 699 -26.85 -46.61 -35.82
N ASP A 700 -25.64 -46.92 -36.30
CA ASP A 700 -25.40 -48.11 -37.10
C ASP A 700 -25.60 -49.38 -36.27
N PRO A 701 -26.11 -50.46 -36.88
CA PRO A 701 -26.38 -51.69 -36.14
C PRO A 701 -25.14 -52.21 -35.43
N ALA A 702 -25.31 -52.53 -34.15
CA ALA A 702 -24.27 -53.13 -33.33
C ALA A 702 -23.82 -54.49 -33.91
N THR A 703 -22.50 -54.74 -33.98
CA THR A 703 -21.98 -56.04 -34.48
C THR A 703 -22.02 -57.14 -33.41
N GLY A 704 -22.14 -56.74 -32.15
CA GLY A 704 -22.17 -57.63 -30.99
C GLY A 704 -20.80 -58.15 -30.54
N ILE A 705 -19.72 -57.56 -31.03
CA ILE A 705 -18.33 -57.82 -30.61
C ILE A 705 -18.05 -57.08 -29.29
N ASN A 706 -17.14 -57.63 -28.47
CA ASN A 706 -16.73 -57.00 -27.21
C ASN A 706 -16.03 -55.66 -27.47
N VAL A 707 -16.42 -54.61 -26.75
CA VAL A 707 -15.79 -53.29 -26.82
C VAL A 707 -15.12 -52.98 -25.48
N LEU A 708 -13.82 -52.67 -25.50
CA LEU A 708 -13.07 -52.28 -24.31
C LEU A 708 -13.50 -50.88 -23.88
N VAL A 709 -13.82 -50.68 -22.60
CA VAL A 709 -14.25 -49.38 -22.06
C VAL A 709 -13.39 -48.88 -20.90
N ALA A 710 -12.73 -49.78 -20.17
CA ALA A 710 -11.75 -49.40 -19.16
C ALA A 710 -10.66 -50.48 -18.99
N ARG A 711 -9.45 -50.05 -18.64
CA ARG A 711 -8.31 -50.89 -18.30
C ARG A 711 -7.85 -50.58 -16.89
N VAL A 712 -7.67 -51.60 -16.05
CA VAL A 712 -7.03 -51.47 -14.74
C VAL A 712 -5.78 -52.34 -14.74
N ASN A 713 -4.61 -51.78 -14.46
CA ASN A 713 -3.38 -52.55 -14.40
C ASN A 713 -3.16 -53.18 -13.01
N GLY A 714 -3.61 -52.51 -11.94
CA GLY A 714 -3.66 -53.04 -10.58
C GLY A 714 -4.87 -53.95 -10.35
N THR A 715 -5.45 -53.86 -9.16
CA THR A 715 -6.55 -54.70 -8.69
C THR A 715 -7.90 -54.10 -9.06
N THR A 716 -8.79 -54.94 -9.60
CA THR A 716 -10.21 -54.62 -9.79
C THR A 716 -11.04 -55.89 -9.63
N ALA A 717 -12.30 -55.74 -9.24
CA ALA A 717 -13.26 -56.77 -8.93
C ALA A 717 -14.64 -56.43 -9.50
N VAL A 718 -15.49 -57.44 -9.64
CA VAL A 718 -16.88 -57.24 -10.05
C VAL A 718 -17.58 -56.30 -9.07
N GLY A 719 -18.20 -55.25 -9.61
CA GLY A 719 -18.84 -54.19 -8.82
C GLY A 719 -18.02 -52.90 -8.78
N ASP A 720 -16.72 -52.92 -9.09
CA ASP A 720 -15.91 -51.70 -9.10
C ASP A 720 -16.34 -50.72 -10.21
N PHE A 721 -16.85 -51.27 -11.31
CA PHE A 721 -17.59 -50.55 -12.34
C PHE A 721 -18.98 -51.17 -12.52
N THR A 722 -19.96 -50.32 -12.84
CA THR A 722 -21.37 -50.71 -13.04
C THR A 722 -21.97 -50.03 -14.26
N LEU A 723 -23.14 -50.50 -14.72
CA LEU A 723 -23.92 -49.82 -15.77
C LEU A 723 -24.95 -48.85 -15.14
N PRO A 724 -25.49 -47.90 -15.92
CA PRO A 724 -26.41 -46.89 -15.42
C PRO A 724 -27.61 -47.49 -14.68
N GLY A 725 -27.95 -46.90 -13.52
CA GLY A 725 -29.06 -47.36 -12.67
C GLY A 725 -28.83 -48.71 -11.99
N GLY A 726 -27.59 -49.21 -11.93
CA GLY A 726 -27.29 -50.54 -11.41
C GLY A 726 -27.81 -51.66 -12.32
N ALA A 727 -28.03 -51.36 -13.60
CA ALA A 727 -28.47 -52.34 -14.58
C ALA A 727 -27.40 -53.43 -14.77
N THR A 728 -27.87 -54.62 -15.14
CA THR A 728 -26.98 -55.74 -15.49
C THR A 728 -26.63 -55.77 -16.98
N SER A 729 -27.42 -55.06 -17.79
CA SER A 729 -27.28 -54.97 -19.24
C SER A 729 -27.81 -53.63 -19.77
N LEU A 730 -27.32 -53.21 -20.93
CA LEU A 730 -27.71 -52.00 -21.64
C LEU A 730 -27.96 -52.31 -23.12
N ASP A 731 -29.08 -51.85 -23.66
CA ASP A 731 -29.38 -51.97 -25.10
C ASP A 731 -28.77 -50.80 -25.88
N ILE A 732 -27.79 -51.08 -26.73
CA ILE A 732 -27.15 -50.10 -27.61
C ILE A 732 -27.38 -50.53 -29.07
N ASN A 733 -28.04 -49.67 -29.85
CA ASN A 733 -28.37 -49.89 -31.27
C ASN A 733 -29.02 -51.27 -31.56
N GLY A 734 -29.91 -51.71 -30.68
CA GLY A 734 -30.70 -52.94 -30.84
C GLY A 734 -29.99 -54.23 -30.39
N VAL A 735 -28.82 -54.11 -29.75
CA VAL A 735 -28.09 -55.24 -29.15
C VAL A 735 -27.91 -55.00 -27.66
N THR A 736 -28.18 -56.02 -26.86
CA THR A 736 -28.00 -56.02 -25.41
C THR A 736 -26.53 -56.32 -25.06
N TYR A 737 -25.89 -55.41 -24.31
CA TYR A 737 -24.53 -55.55 -23.81
C TYR A 737 -24.53 -55.64 -22.28
N ASP A 738 -23.80 -56.61 -21.74
CA ASP A 738 -23.44 -56.71 -20.33
C ASP A 738 -22.06 -56.05 -20.12
N LEU A 739 -21.85 -55.45 -18.95
CA LEU A 739 -20.52 -55.00 -18.53
C LEU A 739 -19.78 -56.18 -17.87
N VAL A 740 -18.68 -56.62 -18.47
CA VAL A 740 -17.96 -57.84 -18.07
C VAL A 740 -16.50 -57.54 -17.79
N LEU A 741 -16.03 -57.99 -16.63
CA LEU A 741 -14.61 -58.01 -16.26
C LEU A 741 -13.91 -59.25 -16.86
N ILE A 742 -12.91 -59.03 -17.71
CA ILE A 742 -12.08 -60.08 -18.32
C ILE A 742 -10.61 -59.79 -18.01
N GLY A 743 -10.01 -60.60 -17.14
CA GLY A 743 -8.73 -60.24 -16.53
C GLY A 743 -8.93 -59.01 -15.65
N ASN A 744 -8.18 -57.94 -15.91
CA ASN A 744 -8.35 -56.64 -15.24
C ASN A 744 -8.92 -55.56 -16.19
N ASN A 745 -9.55 -55.97 -17.30
CA ASN A 745 -10.14 -55.08 -18.29
C ASN A 745 -11.66 -55.20 -18.31
N TRP A 746 -12.34 -54.08 -18.52
CA TRP A 746 -13.79 -53.99 -18.56
C TRP A 746 -14.29 -53.84 -20.00
N PHE A 747 -15.22 -54.70 -20.37
CA PHE A 747 -15.79 -54.76 -21.72
C PHE A 747 -17.31 -54.65 -21.71
N LEU A 748 -17.86 -53.96 -22.69
CA LEU A 748 -19.25 -54.18 -23.13
C LEU A 748 -19.28 -55.45 -23.98
N SER A 749 -20.03 -56.46 -23.57
CA SER A 749 -20.05 -57.81 -24.19
C SER A 749 -21.48 -58.34 -24.33
N THR A 750 -21.79 -59.02 -25.43
CA THR A 750 -23.17 -59.49 -25.74
C THR A 750 -23.58 -60.81 -25.07
N GLY A 751 -22.97 -61.16 -23.95
CA GLY A 751 -23.29 -62.38 -23.19
C GLY A 751 -22.95 -63.71 -23.90
N LEU A 752 -22.47 -63.71 -25.16
CA LEU A 752 -22.18 -64.92 -25.94
C LEU A 752 -20.83 -65.59 -25.62
N ASN A 753 -20.02 -65.02 -24.71
CA ASN A 753 -18.75 -65.59 -24.26
C ASN A 753 -18.63 -65.67 -22.73
N ASN A 754 -19.74 -65.81 -22.01
CA ASN A 754 -19.67 -66.28 -20.63
C ASN A 754 -19.51 -67.82 -20.68
N PRO A 755 -18.35 -68.44 -20.37
CA PRO A 755 -18.36 -69.86 -20.05
C PRO A 755 -19.27 -69.97 -18.84
N ALA A 756 -20.49 -70.45 -19.07
CA ALA A 756 -21.55 -70.48 -18.07
C ALA A 756 -20.97 -70.81 -16.70
N ASN A 757 -21.26 -69.97 -15.71
CA ASN A 757 -21.18 -70.33 -14.31
C ASN A 757 -21.94 -71.66 -14.14
N ILE A 758 -21.21 -72.77 -14.26
CA ILE A 758 -21.68 -74.07 -13.81
C ILE A 758 -21.79 -73.89 -12.30
N PRO A 759 -23.00 -73.90 -11.71
CA PRO A 759 -23.14 -73.73 -10.27
C PRO A 759 -22.25 -74.76 -9.59
N SER A 760 -21.43 -74.35 -8.63
CA SER A 760 -20.51 -75.21 -7.89
C SER A 760 -21.22 -76.35 -7.13
N THR A 761 -22.56 -76.30 -7.05
CA THR A 761 -23.43 -77.38 -6.57
C THR A 761 -23.60 -78.54 -7.58
N SER A 762 -23.31 -78.33 -8.86
CA SER A 762 -23.48 -79.32 -9.92
C SER A 762 -22.21 -80.13 -10.24
N VAL A 763 -21.03 -79.66 -9.86
CA VAL A 763 -19.79 -80.45 -10.01
C VAL A 763 -19.79 -81.64 -9.04
N TRP A 764 -20.27 -81.45 -7.80
CA TRP A 764 -20.46 -82.56 -6.86
C TRP A 764 -21.59 -83.51 -7.28
N ALA A 765 -22.67 -83.00 -7.89
CA ALA A 765 -23.75 -83.84 -8.41
C ALA A 765 -23.31 -84.65 -9.64
N LEU A 766 -22.47 -84.08 -10.51
CA LEU A 766 -21.90 -84.77 -11.67
C LEU A 766 -20.82 -85.77 -11.26
N LEU A 767 -19.98 -85.45 -10.26
CA LEU A 767 -19.00 -86.36 -9.68
C LEU A 767 -19.69 -87.51 -8.92
N ALA A 768 -20.80 -87.25 -8.21
CA ALA A 768 -21.62 -88.27 -7.56
C ALA A 768 -22.36 -89.16 -8.58
N ALA A 769 -22.86 -88.59 -9.68
CA ALA A 769 -23.48 -89.34 -10.78
C ALA A 769 -22.46 -90.20 -11.56
N MET A 770 -21.23 -89.69 -11.76
CA MET A 770 -20.13 -90.45 -12.36
C MET A 770 -19.60 -91.55 -11.43
N LEU A 771 -19.56 -91.32 -10.11
CA LEU A 771 -19.18 -92.35 -9.11
C LEU A 771 -20.28 -93.42 -8.94
N ALA A 772 -21.56 -93.05 -9.09
CA ALA A 772 -22.69 -93.97 -9.13
C ALA A 772 -22.73 -94.80 -10.42
N MET A 773 -22.36 -94.22 -11.58
CA MET A 773 -22.23 -94.97 -12.83
C MET A 773 -21.02 -95.91 -12.83
N ALA A 774 -19.89 -95.53 -12.23
CA ALA A 774 -18.72 -96.41 -12.08
C ALA A 774 -19.01 -97.63 -11.17
N THR A 775 -19.85 -97.47 -10.14
CA THR A 775 -20.27 -98.58 -9.27
C THR A 775 -21.34 -99.47 -9.91
N MET A 776 -22.23 -98.94 -10.75
CA MET A 776 -23.19 -99.75 -11.52
C MET A 776 -22.54 -100.59 -12.62
N VAL A 777 -21.50 -100.09 -13.29
CA VAL A 777 -20.73 -100.84 -14.30
C VAL A 777 -19.87 -101.94 -13.66
N MET A 778 -19.39 -101.75 -12.43
CA MET A 778 -18.63 -102.79 -11.71
C MET A 778 -19.53 -103.89 -11.07
N ALA A 779 -20.81 -103.60 -10.81
CA ALA A 779 -21.81 -104.58 -10.35
C ALA A 779 -22.40 -105.45 -11.49
N THR A 780 -22.39 -104.96 -12.74
CA THR A 780 -22.84 -105.74 -13.92
C THR A 780 -21.75 -106.64 -14.51
N VAL A 781 -20.46 -106.35 -14.28
CA VAL A 781 -19.35 -107.22 -14.71
C VAL A 781 -19.06 -108.37 -13.72
N THR A 782 -19.52 -108.29 -12.46
CA THR A 782 -19.34 -109.35 -11.46
C THR A 782 -20.47 -110.39 -11.40
N THR A 783 -21.59 -110.17 -12.12
CA THR A 783 -22.71 -111.13 -12.21
C THR A 783 -22.70 -111.98 -13.49
N ALA A 784 -21.96 -111.58 -14.53
CA ALA A 784 -21.70 -112.42 -15.71
C ALA A 784 -20.54 -113.43 -15.51
N GLY A 785 -19.60 -113.17 -14.59
CA GLY A 785 -18.46 -114.06 -14.30
C GLY A 785 -18.75 -115.25 -13.36
N ARG A 786 -19.91 -115.30 -12.68
CA ARG A 786 -20.25 -116.41 -11.75
C ARG A 786 -21.16 -117.50 -12.34
N ARG A 787 -21.61 -117.39 -13.59
CA ARG A 787 -22.38 -118.46 -14.28
C ARG A 787 -21.55 -119.39 -15.17
N GLN A 788 -20.26 -119.14 -15.40
CA GLN A 788 -19.36 -120.05 -16.15
C GLN A 788 -18.42 -120.90 -15.27
N ALA A 789 -18.43 -120.76 -13.94
CA ALA A 789 -17.60 -121.56 -13.02
C ALA A 789 -18.39 -122.60 -12.20
N ARG A 790 -19.57 -123.05 -12.68
CA ARG A 790 -20.36 -124.13 -12.05
C ARG A 790 -20.84 -125.21 -13.03
N GLN A 791 -20.10 -125.39 -14.13
CA GLN A 791 -20.29 -126.47 -15.11
C GLN A 791 -19.04 -127.33 -15.35
N CYS A 792 -18.04 -127.25 -14.47
CA CYS A 792 -16.88 -128.16 -14.45
C CYS A 792 -16.44 -128.42 -13.00
N ALA A 793 -17.22 -129.21 -12.26
CA ALA A 793 -16.79 -130.08 -11.15
C ALA A 793 -18.04 -130.73 -10.53
N GLU A 794 -18.30 -131.96 -10.97
CA GLU A 794 -19.26 -132.99 -10.47
C GLU A 794 -20.76 -132.68 -10.44
#